data_AF-A0A3N4VL97-F1
#
_entry.id   AF-A0A3N4VL97-F1
#
_cell.length_a   1.000
_cell.length_b   1.000
_cell.length_c   1.000
_cell.angle_alpha   90.00
_cell.angle_beta   90.00
_cell.angle_gamma   90.00
#
_symmetry.space_group_name_H-M   'P 1'
#
loop_
_entity.id
_entity.type
_entity.pdbx_description
1 polymer ?
#
loop_
_entity_poly.entity_id
_entity_poly.type
_entity_poly.pdbx_seq_one_letter_code
_entity_poly.pdbx_strand_id
1 'polypeptide(L)'
;MSGSALQNTNLESAARRRRWRMPVACLLLAASWAAAAPAFAQRAFARRFPAPAAQPLIVRGDIALIGNTSLTCPPGNASCATAQNGSLTNPNDNRNNNFTMVAVDVDSDPATRNSSRATLNLPAGSTVLFAGLYWAGKNGPANARGSVRFQTPASGGYTTVAANATDVIGTDYQSFANVTALVSAGGSGVYTVADVALSTGATDLWAGWTLVVAYQDPNGTLRNLSVFDGFQLANADNPAIDVGISGFYTPPTGPVNSDVGLVTYDGDRGQNDAGGASALMFGADTGSLNAVSNAVNPVADMYNSTISVNGAHVTAGRTPDYNNTLGIDIDVFRPSPALPNGATSAVARIRGSGTDVNYPGIMTIATDVFEPEVVTNFSKSATDANGAPYRPGDEVTYTVSVANTGNDDAEIVVVTDPLPAGVTYVPGSIVVAHGPNAGNKTDGAGDDQAEYDAAQRRIVFRAGVGANASAGGTLTPAPTPTATSATGLQFRVTIDPDVAHDTAIENVAEIGYRSATTGEEKTGETPPASFTVANEANLRITKTNTPSAGPADAADDQVNAGARVDYSIVVTNLGPSAANGATVRDTPTSGLACAAAACGAANNGAACPAESGAALAAALQSGTGVAIPALPVNGSVTLTLSCQVTP
;
A
#
# COMPACT_ATOMS: atom_id res chain seq x y z
N MET A 1 -7.60 56.63 -17.51
CA MET A 1 -8.22 56.67 -18.85
C MET A 1 -7.14 56.40 -19.88
N SER A 2 -7.46 55.53 -20.86
CA SER A 2 -6.80 55.31 -22.17
C SER A 2 -5.30 54.95 -22.16
N GLY A 3 -4.86 53.77 -22.57
CA GLY A 3 -5.17 53.05 -23.82
C GLY A 3 -3.95 53.15 -24.75
N SER A 4 -3.12 52.09 -24.86
CA SER A 4 -3.04 51.17 -26.02
C SER A 4 -2.48 51.82 -27.30
N ALA A 5 -1.55 51.26 -28.07
CA ALA A 5 -0.95 49.92 -28.11
C ALA A 5 0.13 49.85 -29.22
N LEU A 6 1.16 49.01 -28.98
CA LEU A 6 1.78 48.00 -29.88
C LEU A 6 2.45 48.45 -31.21
N GLN A 7 3.51 47.82 -31.74
CA GLN A 7 4.56 46.86 -31.33
C GLN A 7 5.43 46.65 -32.59
N ASN A 8 6.76 46.53 -32.46
CA ASN A 8 7.60 45.45 -33.04
C ASN A 8 9.08 45.85 -33.18
N THR A 9 9.91 45.00 -32.59
CA THR A 9 11.37 44.99 -32.61
C THR A 9 11.85 43.79 -33.43
N ASN A 10 12.91 43.99 -34.22
CA ASN A 10 14.14 43.17 -34.23
C ASN A 10 15.05 43.56 -35.40
N LEU A 11 16.36 43.72 -35.11
CA LEU A 11 17.52 43.08 -35.78
C LEU A 11 18.79 43.96 -35.69
N GLU A 12 19.81 43.47 -35.00
CA GLU A 12 21.24 43.81 -35.13
C GLU A 12 22.03 42.58 -34.64
N SER A 13 23.25 42.23 -35.05
CA SER A 13 24.19 42.66 -36.09
C SER A 13 25.32 41.61 -36.16
N ALA A 14 26.18 41.70 -37.18
CA ALA A 14 27.20 40.72 -37.58
C ALA A 14 28.58 40.89 -36.89
N ALA A 15 29.44 39.84 -36.90
CA ALA A 15 30.71 39.80 -37.66
C ALA A 15 31.90 38.98 -37.07
N ARG A 16 32.64 38.32 -38.00
CA ARG A 16 34.11 38.05 -38.09
C ARG A 16 34.80 36.77 -37.53
N ARG A 17 34.99 35.81 -38.47
CA ARG A 17 36.21 35.09 -38.95
C ARG A 17 37.48 34.94 -38.09
N ARG A 18 38.03 33.70 -38.06
CA ARG A 18 39.42 33.36 -38.50
C ARG A 18 39.62 31.83 -38.75
N ARG A 19 40.25 31.50 -39.89
CA ARG A 19 40.76 30.16 -40.29
C ARG A 19 42.18 29.97 -39.72
N TRP A 20 42.69 28.72 -39.66
CA TRP A 20 44.05 28.28 -40.06
C TRP A 20 44.17 26.73 -40.09
N ARG A 21 45.24 26.23 -40.72
CA ARG A 21 45.36 24.99 -41.53
C ARG A 21 45.94 23.77 -40.77
N MET A 22 45.60 22.56 -41.22
CA MET A 22 46.31 21.29 -40.95
C MET A 22 47.68 21.22 -41.64
N PRO A 23 48.58 20.31 -41.17
CA PRO A 23 48.99 19.22 -42.05
C PRO A 23 49.04 17.83 -41.38
N VAL A 24 49.00 16.82 -42.25
CA VAL A 24 48.98 15.36 -42.04
C VAL A 24 50.37 14.82 -41.70
N ALA A 25 50.44 13.84 -40.79
CA ALA A 25 51.52 12.85 -40.76
C ALA A 25 50.96 11.48 -40.32
N CYS A 26 51.06 10.50 -41.21
CA CYS A 26 50.71 9.10 -41.01
C CYS A 26 51.73 8.41 -40.09
N LEU A 27 51.24 7.67 -39.09
CA LEU A 27 51.98 6.57 -38.47
C LEU A 27 50.99 5.44 -38.19
N LEU A 28 51.10 4.41 -39.03
CA LEU A 28 50.43 3.11 -38.90
C LEU A 28 50.99 2.40 -37.67
N LEU A 29 50.16 2.19 -36.65
CA LEU A 29 50.40 1.22 -35.59
C LEU A 29 49.27 0.19 -35.64
N ALA A 30 49.68 -1.05 -35.85
CA ALA A 30 48.82 -2.21 -36.02
C ALA A 30 47.86 -2.36 -34.84
N ALA A 31 46.56 -2.36 -35.13
CA ALA A 31 45.54 -2.75 -34.19
C ALA A 31 45.68 -4.26 -33.93
N SER A 32 46.33 -4.62 -32.82
CA SER A 32 46.13 -5.92 -32.20
C SER A 32 44.69 -5.96 -31.71
N TRP A 33 43.84 -6.71 -32.42
CA TRP A 33 42.57 -7.17 -31.88
C TRP A 33 42.85 -8.11 -30.71
N ALA A 34 43.07 -7.56 -29.52
CA ALA A 34 42.70 -8.26 -28.32
C ALA A 34 41.18 -8.25 -28.30
N ALA A 35 40.57 -9.40 -28.58
CA ALA A 35 39.17 -9.60 -28.25
C ALA A 35 39.05 -9.35 -26.73
N ALA A 36 38.56 -8.18 -26.34
CA ALA A 36 38.10 -7.97 -24.99
C ALA A 36 37.04 -9.04 -24.77
N ALA A 37 37.29 -9.93 -23.81
CA ALA A 37 36.26 -10.82 -23.30
C ALA A 37 35.02 -9.96 -22.98
N PRO A 38 33.80 -10.43 -23.23
CA PRO A 38 32.62 -9.65 -22.90
C PRO A 38 32.72 -9.31 -21.41
N ALA A 39 32.78 -8.01 -21.09
CA ALA A 39 32.66 -7.57 -19.71
C ALA A 39 31.25 -8.00 -19.26
N PHE A 40 31.19 -9.00 -18.37
CA PHE A 40 29.94 -9.35 -17.70
C PHE A 40 29.52 -8.13 -16.89
N ALA A 41 28.41 -7.48 -17.27
CA ALA A 41 27.92 -6.30 -16.59
C ALA A 41 27.35 -6.70 -15.22
N GLN A 42 28.09 -6.42 -14.15
CA GLN A 42 27.60 -6.53 -12.78
C GLN A 42 26.48 -5.50 -12.55
N ARG A 43 25.40 -5.86 -11.86
CA ARG A 43 24.30 -4.91 -11.62
C ARG A 43 24.64 -4.01 -10.44
N ALA A 44 24.77 -2.71 -10.70
CA ALA A 44 24.94 -1.71 -9.66
C ALA A 44 23.77 -1.71 -8.66
N PHE A 45 24.05 -1.38 -7.41
CA PHE A 45 23.02 -1.17 -6.40
C PHE A 45 22.08 -0.03 -6.80
N ALA A 46 20.79 -0.29 -6.72
CA ALA A 46 19.74 0.70 -6.91
C ALA A 46 18.66 0.54 -5.85
N ARG A 47 17.92 1.61 -5.56
CA ARG A 47 16.82 1.56 -4.60
C ARG A 47 15.70 0.68 -5.16
N ARG A 48 15.38 -0.39 -4.45
CA ARG A 48 14.28 -1.31 -4.77
C ARG A 48 12.98 -0.84 -4.12
N PHE A 49 13.06 -0.45 -2.85
CA PHE A 49 11.91 0.01 -2.07
C PHE A 49 12.30 1.22 -1.21
N PRO A 50 11.49 2.30 -1.20
CA PRO A 50 10.45 2.61 -2.18
C PRO A 50 11.02 2.63 -3.60
N ALA A 51 10.17 2.47 -4.60
CA ALA A 51 10.61 2.50 -6.00
C ALA A 51 11.42 3.79 -6.29
N PRO A 52 12.39 3.79 -7.22
CA PRO A 52 13.25 4.94 -7.48
C PRO A 52 12.52 6.27 -7.77
N ALA A 53 11.35 6.20 -8.40
CA ALA A 53 10.52 7.37 -8.72
C ALA A 53 9.60 7.81 -7.56
N ALA A 54 9.46 6.99 -6.52
CA ALA A 54 8.66 7.33 -5.36
C ALA A 54 9.42 8.27 -4.42
N GLN A 55 8.67 9.09 -3.68
CA GLN A 55 9.21 9.86 -2.57
C GLN A 55 9.82 8.93 -1.51
N PRO A 56 10.79 9.41 -0.73
CA PRO A 56 11.28 8.68 0.43
C PRO A 56 10.11 8.28 1.34
N LEU A 57 10.12 7.02 1.80
CA LEU A 57 9.06 6.51 2.66
C LEU A 57 9.41 6.78 4.11
N ILE A 58 8.62 7.65 4.72
CA ILE A 58 8.70 7.98 6.12
C ILE A 58 7.46 7.40 6.80
N VAL A 59 7.68 6.46 7.71
CA VAL A 59 6.62 5.71 8.37
C VAL A 59 7.11 5.23 9.73
N ARG A 60 6.19 5.00 10.67
CA ARG A 60 6.51 4.27 11.90
C ARG A 60 6.74 2.82 11.55
N GLY A 61 7.95 2.33 11.61
CA GLY A 61 8.24 1.01 11.05
C GLY A 61 9.72 0.68 11.01
N ASP A 62 10.02 -0.51 10.51
CA ASP A 62 11.40 -0.98 10.37
C ASP A 62 11.53 -1.97 9.19
N ILE A 63 12.75 -2.48 9.01
CA ILE A 63 13.06 -3.52 8.03
C ILE A 63 13.57 -4.76 8.76
N ALA A 64 12.87 -5.88 8.60
CA ALA A 64 13.32 -7.18 9.06
C ALA A 64 14.05 -7.93 7.95
N LEU A 65 15.21 -8.50 8.28
CA LEU A 65 15.94 -9.46 7.46
C LEU A 65 15.87 -10.83 8.11
N ILE A 66 15.32 -11.81 7.39
CA ILE A 66 15.42 -13.22 7.78
C ILE A 66 15.98 -14.02 6.60
N GLY A 67 16.57 -15.17 6.88
CA GLY A 67 17.09 -16.03 5.83
C GLY A 67 17.84 -17.20 6.42
N ASN A 68 18.33 -18.06 5.54
CA ASN A 68 19.15 -19.17 5.96
C ASN A 68 20.04 -19.70 4.83
N THR A 69 21.03 -20.51 5.20
CA THR A 69 21.89 -21.20 4.25
C THR A 69 21.17 -22.37 3.58
N SER A 70 21.57 -22.70 2.36
CA SER A 70 21.14 -23.88 1.60
C SER A 70 22.28 -24.87 1.38
N LEU A 71 23.51 -24.52 1.80
CA LEU A 71 24.68 -25.39 1.77
C LEU A 71 25.35 -25.47 3.15
N THR A 72 26.00 -26.59 3.43
CA THR A 72 26.81 -26.76 4.63
C THR A 72 27.94 -27.76 4.40
N CYS A 73 28.79 -27.95 5.40
CA CYS A 73 29.83 -28.97 5.39
C CYS A 73 29.25 -30.39 5.57
N PRO A 74 29.93 -31.44 5.08
CA PRO A 74 29.43 -32.82 5.16
C PRO A 74 29.22 -33.31 6.61
N PRO A 75 28.06 -33.92 6.91
CA PRO A 75 27.88 -34.69 8.13
C PRO A 75 28.95 -35.77 8.27
N GLY A 76 29.61 -35.84 9.43
CA GLY A 76 30.67 -36.81 9.73
C GLY A 76 32.09 -36.33 9.45
N ASN A 77 32.29 -35.15 8.84
CA ASN A 77 33.59 -34.49 8.86
C ASN A 77 33.90 -33.98 10.28
N ALA A 78 35.09 -34.29 10.81
CA ALA A 78 35.49 -33.98 12.19
C ALA A 78 35.48 -32.48 12.52
N SER A 79 35.74 -31.62 11.54
CA SER A 79 35.74 -30.16 11.71
C SER A 79 34.37 -29.51 11.46
N CYS A 80 33.39 -30.23 10.89
CA CYS A 80 32.14 -29.61 10.43
C CYS A 80 31.29 -29.03 11.57
N ALA A 81 31.13 -29.77 12.68
CA ALA A 81 30.40 -29.24 13.84
C ALA A 81 31.10 -28.03 14.47
N THR A 82 32.43 -28.03 14.49
CA THR A 82 33.25 -26.90 14.95
C THR A 82 33.07 -25.68 14.05
N ALA A 83 33.04 -25.91 12.73
CA ALA A 83 32.79 -24.90 11.71
C ALA A 83 31.41 -24.27 11.86
N GLN A 84 30.35 -25.09 11.94
CA GLN A 84 28.96 -24.68 12.09
C GLN A 84 28.72 -23.87 13.37
N ASN A 85 29.43 -24.19 14.45
CA ASN A 85 29.40 -23.43 15.70
C ASN A 85 30.22 -22.12 15.65
N GLY A 86 31.03 -21.93 14.61
CA GLY A 86 31.78 -20.70 14.37
C GLY A 86 33.07 -20.55 15.17
N SER A 87 33.71 -21.66 15.57
CA SER A 87 34.90 -21.65 16.44
C SER A 87 36.17 -21.24 15.70
N LEU A 88 36.77 -20.11 16.07
CA LEU A 88 38.02 -19.60 15.48
C LEU A 88 39.31 -20.28 15.99
N THR A 89 39.21 -21.46 16.63
CA THR A 89 40.38 -22.16 17.19
C THR A 89 41.41 -22.53 16.11
N ASN A 90 40.93 -22.88 14.91
CA ASN A 90 41.72 -22.99 13.70
C ASN A 90 40.95 -22.25 12.59
N PRO A 91 41.44 -21.10 12.09
CA PRO A 91 40.73 -20.32 11.08
C PRO A 91 40.52 -21.09 9.76
N ASN A 92 41.35 -22.11 9.49
CA ASN A 92 41.17 -22.97 8.31
C ASN A 92 39.99 -23.95 8.45
N ASP A 93 39.40 -24.14 9.63
CA ASP A 93 38.26 -25.04 9.79
C ASP A 93 36.90 -24.33 9.61
N ASN A 94 36.87 -23.04 9.22
CA ASN A 94 35.65 -22.23 9.27
C ASN A 94 35.17 -21.69 7.91
N ARG A 95 35.74 -22.16 6.80
CA ARG A 95 35.51 -21.59 5.47
C ARG A 95 34.96 -22.61 4.50
N ASN A 96 34.13 -22.16 3.57
CA ASN A 96 33.52 -23.02 2.56
C ASN A 96 34.58 -23.60 1.58
N ASN A 97 35.75 -22.98 1.42
CA ASN A 97 36.83 -23.50 0.57
C ASN A 97 37.49 -24.76 1.14
N ASN A 98 37.24 -25.10 2.40
CA ASN A 98 37.87 -26.25 3.07
C ASN A 98 36.92 -27.44 3.26
N PHE A 99 35.67 -27.32 2.79
CA PHE A 99 34.68 -28.39 2.84
C PHE A 99 34.13 -28.73 1.46
N THR A 100 33.95 -30.02 1.18
CA THR A 100 33.15 -30.46 0.04
C THR A 100 31.68 -30.22 0.35
N MET A 101 31.11 -29.14 -0.14
CA MET A 101 29.80 -28.65 0.33
C MET A 101 28.64 -29.58 -0.06
N VAL A 102 27.67 -29.71 0.83
CA VAL A 102 26.46 -30.53 0.67
C VAL A 102 25.21 -29.69 0.89
N ALA A 103 24.10 -30.11 0.27
CA ALA A 103 22.81 -29.45 0.43
C ALA A 103 22.28 -29.56 1.86
N VAL A 104 21.67 -28.47 2.33
CA VAL A 104 20.84 -28.45 3.53
C VAL A 104 19.41 -28.83 3.12
N ASP A 105 18.82 -29.79 3.83
CA ASP A 105 17.43 -30.19 3.62
C ASP A 105 16.77 -30.51 4.96
N VAL A 106 15.72 -29.76 5.32
CA VAL A 106 15.09 -29.76 6.65
C VAL A 106 13.59 -30.04 6.63
N ASP A 107 12.99 -30.32 5.48
CA ASP A 107 11.54 -30.53 5.35
C ASP A 107 11.15 -32.02 5.13
N SER A 108 12.13 -32.89 4.87
CA SER A 108 11.93 -34.32 4.58
C SER A 108 11.00 -34.60 3.39
N ASP A 109 10.72 -33.60 2.55
CA ASP A 109 9.92 -33.76 1.33
C ASP A 109 10.81 -34.29 0.21
N PRO A 110 10.63 -35.53 -0.28
CA PRO A 110 11.46 -36.07 -1.36
C PRO A 110 11.26 -35.34 -2.70
N ALA A 111 10.26 -34.45 -2.81
CA ALA A 111 10.02 -33.64 -3.99
C ALA A 111 10.81 -32.31 -3.98
N THR A 112 11.53 -31.97 -2.92
CA THR A 112 12.45 -30.84 -2.84
C THR A 112 13.91 -31.33 -2.94
N ARG A 113 14.80 -30.47 -3.44
CA ARG A 113 16.24 -30.78 -3.59
C ARG A 113 17.09 -30.32 -2.40
N ASN A 114 16.59 -29.31 -1.71
CA ASN A 114 17.15 -28.66 -0.54
C ASN A 114 16.04 -27.83 0.09
N SER A 115 16.17 -27.54 1.37
CA SER A 115 15.24 -26.69 2.09
C SER A 115 15.87 -26.14 3.36
N SER A 116 15.54 -24.91 3.71
CA SER A 116 15.86 -24.33 5.01
C SER A 116 14.79 -23.31 5.43
N ARG A 117 14.70 -23.03 6.73
CA ARG A 117 13.64 -22.18 7.29
C ARG A 117 14.19 -21.11 8.24
N ALA A 118 13.44 -20.01 8.34
CA ALA A 118 13.66 -18.93 9.30
C ALA A 118 12.32 -18.31 9.74
N THR A 119 12.27 -17.81 10.97
CA THR A 119 11.06 -17.19 11.53
C THR A 119 11.09 -15.67 11.36
N LEU A 120 10.04 -15.12 10.74
CA LEU A 120 9.76 -13.69 10.72
C LEU A 120 8.95 -13.29 11.94
N ASN A 121 9.48 -12.40 12.77
CA ASN A 121 8.80 -11.83 13.94
C ASN A 121 8.43 -10.38 13.66
N LEU A 122 7.15 -10.10 13.41
CA LEU A 122 6.64 -8.73 13.27
C LEU A 122 5.93 -8.29 14.55
N PRO A 123 6.05 -7.01 14.95
CA PRO A 123 5.22 -6.45 16.02
C PRO A 123 3.72 -6.65 15.77
N ALA A 124 2.94 -6.71 16.84
CA ALA A 124 1.50 -6.87 16.75
C ALA A 124 0.86 -5.63 16.09
N GLY A 125 -0.03 -5.86 15.13
CA GLY A 125 -0.66 -4.78 14.36
C GLY A 125 0.20 -4.22 13.23
N SER A 126 1.36 -4.80 12.94
CA SER A 126 2.18 -4.38 11.81
C SER A 126 1.53 -4.63 10.45
N THR A 127 1.76 -3.71 9.53
CA THR A 127 1.36 -3.81 8.11
C THR A 127 2.58 -3.99 7.24
N VAL A 128 2.61 -5.03 6.41
CA VAL A 128 3.70 -5.26 5.45
C VAL A 128 3.59 -4.26 4.30
N LEU A 129 4.63 -3.46 4.09
CA LEU A 129 4.71 -2.44 3.04
C LEU A 129 5.45 -2.96 1.80
N PHE A 130 6.44 -3.83 2.01
CA PHE A 130 7.20 -4.50 0.97
C PHE A 130 7.78 -5.81 1.49
N ALA A 131 7.77 -6.86 0.67
CA ALA A 131 8.55 -8.05 0.90
C ALA A 131 9.25 -8.54 -0.37
N GLY A 132 10.57 -8.70 -0.28
CA GLY A 132 11.43 -9.22 -1.34
C GLY A 132 12.08 -10.53 -0.93
N LEU A 133 11.82 -11.60 -1.69
CA LEU A 133 12.49 -12.88 -1.53
C LEU A 133 13.68 -12.95 -2.50
N TYR A 134 14.85 -13.21 -1.94
CA TYR A 134 16.10 -13.35 -2.67
C TYR A 134 16.65 -14.75 -2.45
N TRP A 135 17.18 -15.37 -3.50
CA TRP A 135 17.95 -16.60 -3.41
C TRP A 135 19.17 -16.50 -4.29
N ALA A 136 20.29 -17.01 -3.79
CA ALA A 136 21.60 -16.80 -4.41
C ALA A 136 22.48 -18.03 -4.22
N GLY A 137 23.47 -18.21 -5.09
CA GLY A 137 24.44 -19.30 -4.98
C GLY A 137 25.36 -19.44 -6.17
N LYS A 138 26.31 -20.38 -6.06
CA LYS A 138 27.10 -20.89 -7.20
C LYS A 138 26.35 -22.03 -7.89
N ASN A 139 25.88 -21.80 -9.12
CA ASN A 139 25.17 -22.82 -9.90
C ASN A 139 25.37 -22.66 -11.41
N GLY A 140 25.98 -23.63 -12.09
CA GLY A 140 26.25 -23.55 -13.53
C GLY A 140 25.00 -23.46 -14.44
N PRO A 141 23.99 -24.33 -14.28
CA PRO A 141 22.79 -24.33 -15.11
C PRO A 141 21.90 -23.09 -14.92
N ALA A 142 21.90 -22.18 -15.89
CA ALA A 142 21.17 -20.91 -15.80
C ALA A 142 19.65 -21.06 -15.63
N ASN A 143 19.05 -22.06 -16.29
CA ASN A 143 17.60 -22.31 -16.27
C ASN A 143 17.05 -22.67 -14.88
N ALA A 144 17.89 -23.22 -13.99
CA ALA A 144 17.45 -23.61 -12.65
C ALA A 144 17.31 -22.41 -11.69
N ARG A 145 17.94 -21.27 -11.99
CA ARG A 145 18.05 -20.10 -11.08
C ARG A 145 16.76 -19.27 -10.99
N GLY A 146 15.82 -19.49 -11.91
CA GLY A 146 14.64 -18.62 -12.11
C GLY A 146 13.43 -18.91 -11.21
N SER A 147 13.52 -19.88 -10.28
CA SER A 147 12.40 -20.17 -9.37
C SER A 147 12.84 -20.93 -8.12
N VAL A 148 12.06 -20.78 -7.06
CA VAL A 148 12.15 -21.55 -5.80
C VAL A 148 10.76 -22.02 -5.36
N ARG A 149 10.72 -22.95 -4.40
CA ARG A 149 9.50 -23.26 -3.65
C ARG A 149 9.49 -22.47 -2.36
N PHE A 150 8.37 -21.82 -2.07
CA PHE A 150 8.19 -20.94 -0.93
C PHE A 150 6.94 -21.31 -0.15
N GLN A 151 7.13 -21.53 1.15
CA GLN A 151 6.06 -21.81 2.10
C GLN A 151 6.00 -20.67 3.12
N THR A 152 4.85 -20.02 3.19
CA THR A 152 4.51 -19.03 4.22
C THR A 152 3.86 -19.70 5.43
N PRO A 153 3.77 -19.03 6.59
CA PRO A 153 3.12 -19.57 7.78
C PRO A 153 1.65 -19.99 7.54
N ALA A 154 0.96 -19.30 6.63
CA ALA A 154 -0.45 -19.55 6.32
C ALA A 154 -0.68 -20.55 5.16
N SER A 155 0.33 -20.79 4.31
CA SER A 155 0.13 -21.46 3.01
C SER A 155 -0.16 -22.96 3.04
N GLY A 156 -0.04 -23.65 4.19
CA GLY A 156 -0.30 -25.10 4.31
C GLY A 156 0.64 -26.02 3.49
N GLY A 157 1.55 -25.45 2.69
CA GLY A 157 2.50 -26.16 1.84
C GLY A 157 3.23 -25.22 0.86
N TYR A 158 4.09 -25.76 0.00
CA TYR A 158 4.87 -24.96 -0.94
C TYR A 158 4.05 -24.38 -2.08
N THR A 159 4.40 -23.15 -2.45
CA THR A 159 4.03 -22.52 -3.72
C THR A 159 5.29 -22.25 -4.55
N THR A 160 5.20 -22.37 -5.87
CA THR A 160 6.34 -22.01 -6.74
C THR A 160 6.37 -20.50 -6.92
N VAL A 161 7.52 -19.89 -6.62
CA VAL A 161 7.79 -18.46 -6.83
C VAL A 161 8.80 -18.32 -7.95
N ALA A 162 8.42 -17.61 -9.00
CA ALA A 162 9.30 -17.27 -10.12
C ALA A 162 10.06 -15.98 -9.84
N ALA A 163 11.32 -15.91 -10.29
CA ALA A 163 12.11 -14.70 -10.22
C ALA A 163 11.52 -13.61 -11.11
N ASN A 164 11.42 -12.39 -10.58
CA ASN A 164 11.25 -11.19 -11.40
C ASN A 164 12.55 -10.81 -12.12
N ALA A 165 13.70 -11.09 -11.51
CA ALA A 165 15.03 -10.84 -12.08
C ALA A 165 16.07 -11.82 -11.54
N THR A 166 17.11 -12.09 -12.34
CA THR A 166 18.29 -12.87 -11.95
C THR A 166 19.55 -12.16 -12.45
N ASP A 167 20.42 -11.76 -11.52
CA ASP A 167 21.74 -11.22 -11.81
C ASP A 167 22.79 -12.34 -11.79
N VAL A 168 23.83 -12.21 -12.61
CA VAL A 168 24.82 -13.27 -12.82
C VAL A 168 26.22 -12.71 -12.95
N ILE A 169 27.17 -13.28 -12.20
CA ILE A 169 28.60 -13.07 -12.36
C ILE A 169 29.24 -14.44 -12.52
N GLY A 170 29.51 -14.87 -13.75
CA GLY A 170 29.97 -16.23 -14.02
C GLY A 170 28.94 -17.30 -13.60
N THR A 171 29.30 -18.12 -12.62
CA THR A 171 28.41 -19.15 -12.05
C THR A 171 27.62 -18.68 -10.84
N ASP A 172 28.03 -17.55 -10.26
CA ASP A 172 27.41 -16.90 -9.12
C ASP A 172 26.18 -16.12 -9.58
N TYR A 173 25.11 -16.19 -8.80
CA TYR A 173 23.88 -15.49 -9.13
C TYR A 173 23.14 -15.03 -7.88
N GLN A 174 22.30 -14.02 -8.07
CA GLN A 174 21.23 -13.65 -7.16
C GLN A 174 19.94 -13.50 -7.97
N SER A 175 18.87 -14.14 -7.50
CA SER A 175 17.52 -13.98 -8.03
C SER A 175 16.65 -13.25 -7.02
N PHE A 176 15.67 -12.51 -7.53
CA PHE A 176 14.73 -11.72 -6.74
C PHE A 176 13.29 -12.00 -7.17
N ALA A 177 12.38 -12.10 -6.20
CA ALA A 177 10.95 -12.05 -6.41
C ALA A 177 10.26 -11.11 -5.41
N ASN A 178 9.34 -10.28 -5.90
CA ASN A 178 8.43 -9.52 -5.04
C ASN A 178 7.34 -10.46 -4.52
N VAL A 179 7.38 -10.74 -3.22
CA VAL A 179 6.45 -11.64 -2.52
C VAL A 179 5.58 -10.89 -1.51
N THR A 180 5.44 -9.56 -1.67
CA THR A 180 4.69 -8.69 -0.74
C THR A 180 3.31 -9.27 -0.44
N ALA A 181 2.53 -9.63 -1.46
CA ALA A 181 1.19 -10.20 -1.25
C ALA A 181 1.19 -11.53 -0.47
N LEU A 182 2.18 -12.41 -0.71
CA LEU A 182 2.30 -13.69 -0.01
C LEU A 182 2.67 -13.49 1.46
N VAL A 183 3.54 -12.51 1.75
CA VAL A 183 3.97 -12.20 3.12
C VAL A 183 2.91 -11.41 3.88
N SER A 184 2.22 -10.46 3.23
CA SER A 184 1.06 -9.77 3.82
C SER A 184 -0.05 -10.75 4.22
N ALA A 185 -0.31 -11.78 3.41
CA ALA A 185 -1.28 -12.83 3.73
C ALA A 185 -0.73 -13.85 4.74
N GLY A 186 0.57 -14.14 4.71
CA GLY A 186 1.24 -15.12 5.56
C GLY A 186 1.50 -14.65 6.99
N GLY A 187 1.75 -13.35 7.18
CA GLY A 187 2.01 -12.73 8.48
C GLY A 187 3.33 -13.16 9.13
N SER A 188 3.43 -12.93 10.44
CA SER A 188 4.55 -13.37 11.26
C SER A 188 4.53 -14.90 11.45
N GLY A 189 5.69 -15.56 11.39
CA GLY A 189 5.81 -17.00 11.58
C GLY A 189 6.98 -17.61 10.82
N VAL A 190 6.97 -18.94 10.67
CA VAL A 190 8.01 -19.71 9.98
C VAL A 190 7.84 -19.64 8.47
N TYR A 191 8.88 -19.21 7.78
CA TYR A 191 9.00 -19.26 6.33
C TYR A 191 10.02 -20.33 5.93
N THR A 192 9.67 -21.16 4.95
CA THR A 192 10.57 -22.20 4.41
C THR A 192 10.78 -21.97 2.92
N VAL A 193 12.04 -22.00 2.49
CA VAL A 193 12.43 -21.92 1.08
C VAL A 193 13.12 -23.22 0.71
N ALA A 194 12.70 -23.77 -0.43
CA ALA A 194 13.23 -25.00 -0.98
C ALA A 194 13.58 -24.82 -2.46
N ASP A 195 14.32 -25.79 -2.99
CA ASP A 195 14.71 -25.86 -4.40
C ASP A 195 15.63 -24.73 -4.88
N VAL A 196 16.36 -24.06 -3.97
CA VAL A 196 17.40 -23.08 -4.32
C VAL A 196 18.40 -23.73 -5.28
N ALA A 197 18.66 -23.12 -6.43
CA ALA A 197 19.57 -23.69 -7.41
C ALA A 197 21.03 -23.57 -6.92
N LEU A 198 21.71 -24.71 -6.76
CA LEU A 198 23.03 -24.79 -6.15
C LEU A 198 23.86 -25.93 -6.73
N SER A 199 25.18 -25.77 -6.71
CA SER A 199 26.14 -26.86 -6.93
C SER A 199 26.46 -27.56 -5.60
N THR A 200 26.84 -28.84 -5.64
CA THR A 200 27.37 -29.60 -4.48
C THR A 200 28.58 -30.43 -4.90
N GLY A 201 29.28 -31.04 -3.93
CA GLY A 201 30.34 -32.01 -4.22
C GLY A 201 31.70 -31.39 -4.60
N ALA A 202 31.85 -30.07 -4.42
CA ALA A 202 33.12 -29.35 -4.54
C ALA A 202 33.31 -28.39 -3.35
N THR A 203 34.51 -27.85 -3.21
CA THR A 203 34.85 -26.76 -2.29
C THR A 203 34.45 -25.41 -2.88
N ASP A 204 34.47 -24.36 -2.05
CA ASP A 204 34.27 -22.98 -2.50
C ASP A 204 32.85 -22.74 -3.06
N LEU A 205 31.86 -23.44 -2.49
CA LEU A 205 30.46 -23.32 -2.87
C LEU A 205 29.66 -22.68 -1.74
N TRP A 206 28.74 -21.80 -2.11
CA TRP A 206 27.80 -21.14 -1.22
C TRP A 206 26.43 -21.06 -1.89
N ALA A 207 25.37 -21.09 -1.07
CA ALA A 207 24.01 -20.84 -1.51
C ALA A 207 23.13 -20.56 -0.29
N GLY A 208 22.10 -19.73 -0.48
CA GLY A 208 21.16 -19.39 0.57
C GLY A 208 20.03 -18.52 0.05
N TRP A 209 19.20 -18.06 0.98
CA TRP A 209 18.09 -17.17 0.69
C TRP A 209 17.88 -16.15 1.80
N THR A 210 17.30 -15.01 1.42
CA THR A 210 16.96 -13.90 2.32
C THR A 210 15.57 -13.39 1.98
N LEU A 211 14.72 -13.22 2.98
CA LEU A 211 13.48 -12.46 2.90
C LEU A 211 13.67 -11.10 3.58
N VAL A 212 13.53 -10.04 2.80
CA VAL A 212 13.56 -8.64 3.26
C VAL A 212 12.13 -8.16 3.43
N VAL A 213 11.75 -7.69 4.62
CA VAL A 213 10.39 -7.21 4.91
C VAL A 213 10.44 -5.80 5.49
N ALA A 214 9.98 -4.81 4.73
CA ALA A 214 9.73 -3.48 5.26
C ALA A 214 8.27 -3.41 5.75
N TYR A 215 8.06 -2.96 6.99
CA TYR A 215 6.75 -2.97 7.62
C TYR A 215 6.48 -1.67 8.39
N GLN A 216 5.21 -1.28 8.44
CA GLN A 216 4.72 -0.27 9.37
C GLN A 216 4.40 -0.94 10.71
N ASP A 217 4.84 -0.35 11.80
CA ASP A 217 4.48 -0.69 13.18
C ASP A 217 3.77 0.51 13.80
N PRO A 218 2.48 0.38 14.20
CA PRO A 218 1.75 1.49 14.80
C PRO A 218 2.39 2.02 16.09
N ASN A 219 3.19 1.21 16.77
CA ASN A 219 3.90 1.58 18.00
C ASN A 219 5.39 1.89 17.77
N GLY A 220 5.82 1.92 16.51
CA GLY A 220 7.21 2.12 16.13
C GLY A 220 7.67 3.58 16.18
N THR A 221 8.95 3.77 15.87
CA THR A 221 9.55 5.10 15.67
C THR A 221 9.42 5.52 14.21
N LEU A 222 9.26 6.82 13.98
CA LEU A 222 9.17 7.38 12.62
C LEU A 222 10.54 7.27 11.96
N ARG A 223 10.62 6.52 10.86
CA ARG A 223 11.87 6.21 10.16
C ARG A 223 11.74 6.38 8.66
N ASN A 224 12.83 6.76 8.02
CA ASN A 224 13.01 6.59 6.59
C ASN A 224 13.45 5.16 6.33
N LEU A 225 12.68 4.42 5.54
CA LEU A 225 12.96 3.03 5.20
C LEU A 225 13.41 2.93 3.75
N SER A 226 14.55 2.29 3.51
CA SER A 226 15.03 2.00 2.15
C SER A 226 15.64 0.61 2.03
N VAL A 227 15.28 -0.10 0.97
CA VAL A 227 15.87 -1.35 0.52
C VAL A 227 16.54 -1.10 -0.83
N PHE A 228 17.81 -1.42 -0.91
CA PHE A 228 18.60 -1.42 -2.13
C PHE A 228 19.02 -2.84 -2.45
N ASP A 229 19.07 -3.16 -3.73
CA ASP A 229 19.64 -4.41 -4.18
C ASP A 229 20.50 -4.21 -5.43
N GLY A 230 21.51 -5.06 -5.55
CA GLY A 230 22.44 -5.12 -6.65
C GLY A 230 22.96 -6.55 -6.77
N PHE A 231 23.99 -6.74 -7.57
CA PHE A 231 24.82 -7.93 -7.46
C PHE A 231 26.18 -7.59 -8.07
N GLN A 232 27.16 -7.37 -7.21
CA GLN A 232 28.49 -6.93 -7.60
C GLN A 232 29.56 -7.77 -6.90
N LEU A 233 30.74 -7.81 -7.49
CA LEU A 233 31.94 -8.44 -6.94
C LEU A 233 32.72 -7.38 -6.15
N ALA A 234 32.91 -7.59 -4.85
CA ALA A 234 33.74 -6.75 -4.02
C ALA A 234 35.08 -7.45 -3.75
N ASN A 235 36.17 -6.86 -4.23
CA ASN A 235 37.54 -7.32 -4.05
C ASN A 235 38.52 -6.15 -4.24
N ALA A 236 39.82 -6.40 -4.15
CA ALA A 236 40.85 -5.37 -4.32
C ALA A 236 40.96 -4.77 -5.74
N ASP A 237 40.45 -5.46 -6.77
CA ASP A 237 40.53 -5.02 -8.17
C ASP A 237 39.34 -4.14 -8.57
N ASN A 238 38.24 -4.19 -7.82
CA ASN A 238 37.04 -3.41 -8.07
C ASN A 238 36.98 -2.16 -7.17
N PRO A 239 36.36 -1.07 -7.65
CA PRO A 239 36.11 0.10 -6.82
C PRO A 239 35.17 -0.24 -5.67
N ALA A 240 35.28 0.52 -4.58
CA ALA A 240 34.32 0.45 -3.48
C ALA A 240 32.89 0.72 -3.98
N ILE A 241 31.93 0.00 -3.41
CA ILE A 241 30.51 0.14 -3.76
C ILE A 241 29.89 1.13 -2.78
N ASP A 242 29.45 2.27 -3.29
CA ASP A 242 28.78 3.30 -2.49
C ASP A 242 27.27 3.26 -2.74
N VAL A 243 26.51 3.04 -1.67
CA VAL A 243 25.06 3.10 -1.66
C VAL A 243 24.65 4.36 -0.92
N GLY A 244 24.25 5.38 -1.67
CA GLY A 244 23.78 6.65 -1.14
C GLY A 244 22.28 6.63 -0.85
N ILE A 245 21.89 7.26 0.25
CA ILE A 245 20.50 7.52 0.62
C ILE A 245 20.34 9.01 0.96
N SER A 246 19.19 9.57 0.62
CA SER A 246 18.80 10.95 0.92
C SER A 246 17.29 11.06 1.07
N GLY A 247 16.81 12.25 1.44
CA GLY A 247 15.38 12.50 1.62
C GLY A 247 14.86 12.06 2.98
N PHE A 248 15.70 12.22 3.99
CA PHE A 248 15.32 12.18 5.39
C PHE A 248 15.93 13.38 6.10
N TYR A 249 15.51 13.62 7.34
CA TYR A 249 16.13 14.60 8.22
C TYR A 249 16.30 13.97 9.60
N THR A 250 17.54 13.77 10.07
CA THR A 250 17.76 13.18 11.41
C THR A 250 17.39 14.17 12.52
N PRO A 251 17.04 13.71 13.73
CA PRO A 251 16.76 14.58 14.87
C PRO A 251 17.74 15.75 15.01
N PRO A 252 17.28 17.00 15.23
CA PRO A 252 18.16 18.17 15.33
C PRO A 252 18.96 18.19 16.64
N THR A 253 18.52 17.45 17.65
CA THR A 253 19.25 17.22 18.91
C THR A 253 18.97 15.81 19.42
N GLY A 254 19.80 15.30 20.34
CA GLY A 254 19.61 14.00 20.96
C GLY A 254 20.10 12.82 20.10
N PRO A 255 19.76 11.58 20.49
CA PRO A 255 20.24 10.39 19.80
C PRO A 255 19.67 10.28 18.38
N VAL A 256 20.51 9.89 17.45
CA VAL A 256 20.12 9.49 16.09
C VAL A 256 20.36 8.00 15.97
N ASN A 257 19.33 7.22 15.66
CA ASN A 257 19.51 5.80 15.39
C ASN A 257 19.40 5.54 13.89
N SER A 258 20.24 4.63 13.42
CA SER A 258 20.14 4.05 12.09
C SER A 258 20.44 2.57 12.19
N ASP A 259 19.69 1.76 11.48
CA ASP A 259 19.95 0.35 11.30
C ASP A 259 20.31 0.12 9.83
N VAL A 260 21.48 -0.48 9.61
CA VAL A 260 22.04 -0.80 8.30
C VAL A 260 22.07 -2.32 8.18
N GLY A 261 21.27 -2.87 7.28
CA GLY A 261 21.29 -4.30 6.96
C GLY A 261 22.14 -4.57 5.73
N LEU A 262 22.94 -5.61 5.76
CA LEU A 262 23.78 -6.05 4.64
C LEU A 262 23.58 -7.55 4.40
N VAL A 263 23.38 -7.91 3.14
CA VAL A 263 23.44 -9.31 2.69
C VAL A 263 24.56 -9.43 1.68
N THR A 264 25.54 -10.24 2.05
CA THR A 264 26.75 -10.50 1.28
C THR A 264 26.96 -12.01 1.19
N TYR A 265 27.48 -12.47 0.07
CA TYR A 265 27.75 -13.88 -0.14
C TYR A 265 29.23 -14.16 -0.36
N ASP A 266 29.64 -15.40 -0.12
CA ASP A 266 31.02 -15.90 -0.17
C ASP A 266 31.96 -15.27 0.88
N GLY A 267 31.45 -14.84 2.03
CA GLY A 267 32.27 -14.31 3.12
C GLY A 267 33.03 -15.40 3.88
N ASP A 268 34.34 -15.24 4.09
CA ASP A 268 35.20 -16.24 4.70
C ASP A 268 35.53 -15.96 6.18
N ARG A 269 34.86 -16.69 7.09
CA ARG A 269 35.12 -16.55 8.53
C ARG A 269 36.58 -16.81 8.91
N GLY A 270 37.12 -15.93 9.76
CA GLY A 270 38.47 -16.02 10.26
C GLY A 270 39.53 -15.71 9.20
N GLN A 271 39.12 -15.09 8.08
CA GLN A 271 40.04 -14.44 7.17
C GLN A 271 40.59 -13.17 7.84
N ASN A 272 41.91 -12.99 7.77
CA ASN A 272 42.54 -11.84 8.42
C ASN A 272 42.57 -10.67 7.44
N ASP A 273 41.55 -9.83 7.46
CA ASP A 273 41.49 -8.60 6.67
C ASP A 273 42.14 -7.44 7.44
N ALA A 274 43.45 -7.55 7.63
CA ALA A 274 44.26 -6.62 8.40
C ALA A 274 43.92 -5.15 8.07
N GLY A 275 43.56 -4.38 9.10
CA GLY A 275 43.25 -2.96 8.98
C GLY A 275 41.89 -2.61 8.37
N GLY A 276 40.98 -3.58 8.20
CA GLY A 276 39.66 -3.34 7.60
C GLY A 276 39.72 -3.15 6.09
N ALA A 277 40.53 -3.98 5.43
CA ALA A 277 40.63 -4.00 3.97
C ALA A 277 39.30 -4.40 3.33
N SER A 278 38.69 -5.49 3.83
CA SER A 278 37.27 -5.80 3.70
C SER A 278 36.50 -5.05 4.78
N ALA A 279 35.52 -4.22 4.42
CA ALA A 279 34.77 -3.43 5.41
C ALA A 279 33.44 -2.90 4.88
N LEU A 280 32.46 -2.85 5.80
CA LEU A 280 31.30 -1.98 5.72
C LEU A 280 31.62 -0.66 6.41
N MET A 281 31.32 0.46 5.77
CA MET A 281 31.47 1.80 6.34
C MET A 281 30.18 2.60 6.21
N PHE A 282 29.93 3.52 7.13
CA PHE A 282 28.74 4.36 7.14
C PHE A 282 29.04 5.79 7.61
N GLY A 283 28.37 6.77 7.03
CA GLY A 283 28.54 8.19 7.34
C GLY A 283 27.54 9.06 6.60
N ALA A 284 27.53 10.37 6.88
CA ALA A 284 26.61 11.30 6.22
C ALA A 284 26.95 11.51 4.73
N ASP A 285 28.23 11.36 4.40
CA ASP A 285 28.81 11.45 3.06
C ASP A 285 30.07 10.57 2.95
N THR A 286 30.67 10.51 1.76
CA THR A 286 31.89 9.72 1.52
C THR A 286 33.12 10.23 2.28
N GLY A 287 33.12 11.47 2.79
CA GLY A 287 34.20 12.08 3.55
C GLY A 287 34.14 11.81 5.06
N SER A 288 33.00 11.34 5.56
CA SER A 288 32.69 11.12 6.98
C SER A 288 32.44 9.65 7.33
N LEU A 289 32.84 8.73 6.44
CA LEU A 289 32.65 7.29 6.63
C LEU A 289 33.45 6.75 7.82
N ASN A 290 32.77 5.99 8.69
CA ASN A 290 33.37 5.24 9.78
C ASN A 290 33.14 3.74 9.57
N ALA A 291 34.08 2.90 10.02
CA ALA A 291 33.91 1.46 9.95
C ALA A 291 32.73 1.03 10.82
N VAL A 292 31.78 0.30 10.25
CA VAL A 292 30.71 -0.37 10.98
C VAL A 292 31.28 -1.69 11.48
N SER A 293 31.12 -2.02 12.76
CA SER A 293 31.55 -3.29 13.34
C SER A 293 30.87 -3.57 14.67
N ASN A 294 30.92 -4.82 15.13
CA ASN A 294 30.50 -5.23 16.46
C ASN A 294 31.28 -6.48 16.90
N ALA A 295 30.89 -7.10 18.03
CA ALA A 295 31.60 -8.28 18.56
C ALA A 295 31.46 -9.53 17.68
N VAL A 296 30.35 -9.67 16.95
CA VAL A 296 30.10 -10.79 16.02
C VAL A 296 30.75 -10.52 14.67
N ASN A 297 30.77 -9.26 14.22
CA ASN A 297 31.30 -8.80 12.93
C ASN A 297 32.43 -7.77 13.16
N PRO A 298 33.63 -8.22 13.55
CA PRO A 298 34.74 -7.34 13.85
C PRO A 298 35.32 -6.70 12.59
N VAL A 299 35.99 -5.54 12.73
CA VAL A 299 36.57 -4.77 11.60
C VAL A 299 37.49 -5.60 10.70
N ALA A 300 38.19 -6.59 11.26
CA ALA A 300 39.16 -7.41 10.54
C ALA A 300 38.56 -8.70 9.92
N ASP A 301 37.26 -8.92 10.06
CA ASP A 301 36.54 -10.12 9.58
C ASP A 301 35.03 -9.78 9.47
N MET A 302 34.71 -8.82 8.60
CA MET A 302 33.36 -8.23 8.48
C MET A 302 32.37 -9.17 7.77
N TYR A 303 32.82 -9.91 6.75
CA TYR A 303 32.00 -10.84 5.98
C TYR A 303 32.37 -12.26 6.40
N ASN A 304 31.84 -12.68 7.54
CA ASN A 304 32.32 -13.86 8.25
C ASN A 304 31.25 -14.96 8.36
N SER A 305 30.35 -14.98 7.38
CA SER A 305 29.28 -15.95 7.23
C SER A 305 28.33 -15.98 8.43
N THR A 306 27.83 -14.82 8.84
CA THR A 306 26.90 -14.72 9.98
C THR A 306 25.47 -14.37 9.61
N ILE A 307 24.55 -14.74 10.50
CA ILE A 307 23.25 -14.08 10.57
C ILE A 307 23.16 -13.46 11.95
N SER A 308 23.20 -12.13 12.03
CA SER A 308 23.19 -11.40 13.29
C SER A 308 22.38 -10.11 13.24
N VAL A 309 21.92 -9.68 14.41
CA VAL A 309 21.29 -8.37 14.60
C VAL A 309 21.99 -7.68 15.75
N ASN A 310 22.57 -6.51 15.47
CA ASN A 310 23.23 -5.64 16.43
C ASN A 310 24.26 -6.34 17.32
N GLY A 311 25.05 -7.26 16.72
CA GLY A 311 26.11 -8.00 17.40
C GLY A 311 25.65 -9.21 18.20
N ALA A 312 24.44 -9.71 17.94
CA ALA A 312 23.94 -10.97 18.49
C ALA A 312 23.58 -11.94 17.36
N HIS A 313 24.08 -13.18 17.43
CA HIS A 313 23.72 -14.24 16.49
C HIS A 313 22.22 -14.52 16.54
N VAL A 314 21.59 -14.62 15.37
CA VAL A 314 20.20 -15.09 15.23
C VAL A 314 20.25 -16.60 15.07
N THR A 315 20.01 -17.38 16.12
CA THR A 315 19.91 -18.85 16.04
C THR A 315 18.48 -19.34 16.26
N ALA A 316 17.77 -18.72 17.19
CA ALA A 316 16.37 -19.04 17.48
C ALA A 316 15.48 -18.85 16.24
N GLY A 317 14.67 -19.87 15.94
CA GLY A 317 13.73 -19.84 14.82
C GLY A 317 14.35 -20.12 13.44
N ARG A 318 15.62 -20.50 13.37
CA ARG A 318 16.24 -21.02 12.14
C ARG A 318 16.36 -22.54 12.18
N THR A 319 16.26 -23.17 11.01
CA THR A 319 16.67 -24.57 10.84
C THR A 319 17.31 -24.73 9.46
N PRO A 320 18.62 -25.05 9.39
CA PRO A 320 19.55 -25.21 10.52
C PRO A 320 19.84 -23.87 11.23
N ASP A 321 20.35 -23.90 12.45
CA ASP A 321 20.62 -22.75 13.32
C ASP A 321 22.12 -22.43 13.44
N TYR A 322 22.92 -22.79 12.44
CA TYR A 322 24.38 -22.62 12.46
C TYR A 322 24.80 -21.16 12.70
N ASN A 323 25.80 -20.96 13.58
CA ASN A 323 26.41 -19.65 13.80
C ASN A 323 27.26 -19.20 12.61
N ASN A 324 27.82 -20.16 11.87
CA ASN A 324 28.55 -19.97 10.63
C ASN A 324 27.76 -20.62 9.49
N THR A 325 27.29 -19.80 8.55
CA THR A 325 26.49 -20.25 7.40
C THR A 325 27.33 -20.82 6.26
N LEU A 326 28.66 -20.68 6.33
CA LEU A 326 29.63 -21.10 5.31
C LEU A 326 29.34 -20.47 3.93
N GLY A 327 29.17 -19.15 3.93
CA GLY A 327 29.21 -18.31 2.73
C GLY A 327 28.07 -17.29 2.64
N ILE A 328 27.27 -17.07 3.69
CA ILE A 328 26.12 -16.15 3.65
C ILE A 328 26.13 -15.22 4.88
N ASP A 329 26.26 -13.93 4.64
CA ASP A 329 26.07 -12.88 5.64
C ASP A 329 24.67 -12.29 5.52
N ILE A 330 23.94 -12.21 6.62
CA ILE A 330 22.64 -11.51 6.75
C ILE A 330 22.68 -10.77 8.07
N ASP A 331 23.26 -9.57 8.05
CA ASP A 331 23.62 -8.85 9.26
C ASP A 331 22.96 -7.48 9.31
N VAL A 332 22.36 -7.16 10.46
CA VAL A 332 21.85 -5.82 10.76
C VAL A 332 22.75 -5.16 11.80
N PHE A 333 23.19 -3.95 11.50
CA PHE A 333 24.12 -3.17 12.31
C PHE A 333 23.47 -1.88 12.76
N ARG A 334 23.81 -1.44 13.97
CA ARG A 334 23.62 -0.06 14.43
C ARG A 334 24.96 0.67 14.37
N PRO A 335 25.20 1.53 13.36
CA PRO A 335 26.49 2.20 13.21
C PRO A 335 26.89 3.01 14.45
N SER A 336 28.16 2.94 14.81
CA SER A 336 28.78 3.74 15.86
C SER A 336 30.12 4.28 15.35
N PRO A 337 30.29 5.61 15.22
CA PRO A 337 29.35 6.66 15.57
C PRO A 337 28.08 6.66 14.71
N ALA A 338 26.99 7.16 15.27
CA ALA A 338 25.75 7.40 14.54
C ALA A 338 25.90 8.57 13.55
N LEU A 339 24.90 8.75 12.67
CA LEU A 339 24.79 9.96 11.85
C LEU A 339 24.68 11.21 12.74
N PRO A 340 25.24 12.35 12.31
CA PRO A 340 25.08 13.59 13.05
C PRO A 340 23.62 14.06 13.05
N ASN A 341 23.28 14.89 14.03
CA ASN A 341 21.99 15.60 14.06
C ASN A 341 21.81 16.49 12.83
N GLY A 342 20.60 16.55 12.28
CA GLY A 342 20.27 17.34 11.08
C GLY A 342 20.89 16.83 9.76
N ALA A 343 21.34 15.56 9.72
CA ALA A 343 21.81 14.92 8.50
C ALA A 343 20.64 14.69 7.53
N THR A 344 20.87 14.94 6.24
CA THR A 344 19.88 14.76 5.17
C THR A 344 20.23 13.67 4.16
N SER A 345 21.40 13.06 4.35
CA SER A 345 21.92 11.99 3.54
C SER A 345 22.76 11.05 4.38
N ALA A 346 22.96 9.84 3.85
CA ALA A 346 23.98 8.93 4.32
C ALA A 346 24.56 8.13 3.15
N VAL A 347 25.74 7.57 3.36
CA VAL A 347 26.41 6.66 2.43
C VAL A 347 26.83 5.42 3.19
N ALA A 348 26.41 4.26 2.71
CA ALA A 348 26.98 2.97 3.09
C ALA A 348 28.00 2.56 2.02
N ARG A 349 29.23 2.26 2.44
CA ARG A 349 30.31 1.82 1.55
C ARG A 349 30.69 0.38 1.84
N ILE A 350 30.70 -0.45 0.81
CA ILE A 350 31.14 -1.84 0.87
C ILE A 350 32.49 -1.97 0.16
N ARG A 351 33.45 -2.63 0.80
CA ARG A 351 34.77 -2.95 0.25
C ARG A 351 35.10 -4.42 0.48
N GLY A 352 35.71 -5.06 -0.51
CA GLY A 352 36.34 -6.37 -0.39
C GLY A 352 37.87 -6.26 -0.48
N SER A 353 38.58 -7.33 -0.17
CA SER A 353 40.04 -7.37 -0.15
C SER A 353 40.59 -8.26 -1.27
N GLY A 354 41.91 -8.42 -1.33
CA GLY A 354 42.54 -9.38 -2.25
C GLY A 354 42.51 -10.82 -1.73
N THR A 355 42.16 -11.01 -0.47
CA THR A 355 42.14 -12.31 0.21
C THR A 355 40.74 -12.78 0.61
N ASP A 356 39.76 -11.89 0.50
CA ASP A 356 38.36 -12.12 0.79
C ASP A 356 37.54 -11.48 -0.33
N VAL A 357 37.00 -12.33 -1.19
CA VAL A 357 36.24 -11.96 -2.39
C VAL A 357 34.79 -12.29 -2.11
N ASN A 358 33.93 -11.28 -2.12
CA ASN A 358 32.54 -11.46 -1.76
C ASN A 358 31.59 -10.81 -2.76
N TYR A 359 30.31 -11.16 -2.65
CA TYR A 359 29.25 -10.76 -3.55
C TYR A 359 28.13 -10.06 -2.80
N PRO A 360 28.22 -8.74 -2.56
CA PRO A 360 27.14 -7.98 -1.94
C PRO A 360 25.91 -7.94 -2.84
N GLY A 361 24.75 -8.27 -2.27
CA GLY A 361 23.49 -8.38 -3.00
C GLY A 361 22.38 -7.44 -2.52
N ILE A 362 22.35 -7.14 -1.22
CA ILE A 362 21.24 -6.39 -0.60
C ILE A 362 21.80 -5.45 0.47
N MET A 363 21.28 -4.22 0.51
CA MET A 363 21.55 -3.24 1.54
C MET A 363 20.23 -2.63 2.00
N THR A 364 19.99 -2.57 3.31
CA THR A 364 18.82 -1.89 3.88
C THR A 364 19.27 -0.79 4.80
N ILE A 365 18.57 0.34 4.79
CA ILE A 365 18.85 1.46 5.69
C ILE A 365 17.52 1.92 6.27
N ALA A 366 17.43 1.91 7.60
CA ALA A 366 16.33 2.45 8.37
C ALA A 366 16.87 3.51 9.32
N THR A 367 16.50 4.77 9.14
CA THR A 367 17.04 5.90 9.93
C THR A 367 15.92 6.66 10.61
N ASP A 368 16.06 6.92 11.91
CA ASP A 368 15.13 7.77 12.67
C ASP A 368 15.06 9.17 12.02
N VAL A 369 13.85 9.66 11.80
CA VAL A 369 13.62 10.97 11.18
C VAL A 369 12.94 11.95 12.11
N PHE A 370 13.09 13.23 11.81
CA PHE A 370 12.47 14.34 12.50
C PHE A 370 11.57 15.14 11.56
N GLU A 371 10.29 14.79 11.55
CA GLU A 371 9.30 15.31 10.63
C GLU A 371 7.88 15.30 11.23
N PRO A 372 6.98 16.15 10.72
CA PRO A 372 5.55 16.06 11.04
C PRO A 372 4.94 14.80 10.42
N GLU A 373 4.06 14.14 11.16
CA GLU A 373 3.28 12.98 10.71
C GLU A 373 1.80 13.28 10.92
N VAL A 374 1.14 13.76 9.87
CA VAL A 374 -0.25 14.25 9.94
C VAL A 374 -1.23 13.29 9.25
N VAL A 375 -0.83 12.72 8.11
CA VAL A 375 -1.72 11.96 7.22
C VAL A 375 -2.26 10.68 7.88
N THR A 376 -1.47 9.99 8.69
CA THR A 376 -1.91 8.76 9.38
C THR A 376 -3.00 9.00 10.42
N ASN A 377 -3.12 10.24 10.91
CA ASN A 377 -4.15 10.70 11.84
C ASN A 377 -5.12 11.70 11.19
N PHE A 378 -5.20 11.69 9.86
CA PHE A 378 -6.14 12.48 9.09
C PHE A 378 -7.31 11.59 8.67
N SER A 379 -8.48 11.87 9.24
CA SER A 379 -9.66 11.00 9.08
C SER A 379 -10.91 11.80 8.79
N LYS A 380 -11.87 11.11 8.17
CA LYS A 380 -13.19 11.64 7.85
C LYS A 380 -14.27 10.60 8.08
N SER A 381 -15.41 11.04 8.56
CA SER A 381 -16.61 10.22 8.71
C SER A 381 -17.86 10.98 8.28
N ALA A 382 -18.92 10.23 7.95
CA ALA A 382 -20.22 10.75 7.55
C ALA A 382 -21.31 10.13 8.43
N THR A 383 -22.14 10.96 9.06
CA THR A 383 -23.23 10.49 9.94
C THR A 383 -24.49 11.28 9.70
N ASP A 384 -25.63 10.60 9.63
CA ASP A 384 -26.96 11.21 9.64
C ASP A 384 -27.57 11.06 11.04
N ALA A 385 -28.18 12.14 11.56
CA ALA A 385 -28.89 12.13 12.83
C ALA A 385 -30.12 11.21 12.82
N ASN A 386 -30.72 10.95 11.64
CA ASN A 386 -31.82 10.00 11.46
C ASN A 386 -31.33 8.53 11.46
N GLY A 387 -30.02 8.31 11.32
CA GLY A 387 -29.43 6.99 11.15
C GLY A 387 -29.69 6.38 9.77
N ALA A 388 -29.15 5.17 9.55
CA ALA A 388 -29.39 4.45 8.29
C ALA A 388 -30.87 3.98 8.17
N PRO A 389 -31.43 3.92 6.95
CA PRO A 389 -30.78 4.22 5.68
C PRO A 389 -30.82 5.71 5.32
N TYR A 390 -29.79 6.18 4.59
CA TYR A 390 -29.66 7.57 4.14
C TYR A 390 -30.60 7.85 2.97
N ARG A 391 -31.38 8.92 3.01
CA ARG A 391 -32.43 9.24 2.04
C ARG A 391 -32.23 10.63 1.44
N PRO A 392 -32.73 10.89 0.22
CA PRO A 392 -32.76 12.25 -0.30
C PRO A 392 -33.47 13.21 0.67
N GLY A 393 -32.87 14.37 0.90
CA GLY A 393 -33.31 15.36 1.88
C GLY A 393 -32.71 15.23 3.28
N ASP A 394 -32.05 14.12 3.62
CA ASP A 394 -31.35 13.99 4.91
C ASP A 394 -30.15 14.94 4.99
N GLU A 395 -29.90 15.49 6.18
CA GLU A 395 -28.68 16.25 6.49
C GLU A 395 -27.59 15.32 7.02
N VAL A 396 -26.56 15.09 6.21
CA VAL A 396 -25.37 14.32 6.59
C VAL A 396 -24.33 15.26 7.17
N THR A 397 -23.87 14.95 8.38
CA THR A 397 -22.73 15.61 9.03
C THR A 397 -21.45 14.91 8.63
N TYR A 398 -20.55 15.64 7.96
CA TYR A 398 -19.17 15.22 7.81
C TYR A 398 -18.36 15.68 9.02
N THR A 399 -17.54 14.79 9.57
CA THR A 399 -16.54 15.13 10.60
C THR A 399 -15.16 14.84 10.06
N VAL A 400 -14.30 15.85 10.02
CA VAL A 400 -12.88 15.75 9.65
C VAL A 400 -12.05 15.95 10.91
N SER A 401 -11.09 15.06 11.17
CA SER A 401 -10.17 15.17 12.31
C SER A 401 -8.73 15.05 11.85
N VAL A 402 -7.86 15.90 12.40
CA VAL A 402 -6.44 15.96 12.09
C VAL A 402 -5.61 16.12 13.37
N ALA A 403 -4.50 15.39 13.45
CA ALA A 403 -3.48 15.54 14.48
C ALA A 403 -2.08 15.30 13.89
N ASN A 404 -1.05 15.85 14.54
CA ASN A 404 0.34 15.59 14.20
C ASN A 404 0.95 14.61 15.23
N THR A 405 1.17 13.36 14.84
CA THR A 405 1.84 12.36 15.70
C THR A 405 3.35 12.36 15.55
N GLY A 406 3.88 13.11 14.58
CA GLY A 406 5.30 13.21 14.29
C GLY A 406 6.08 13.84 15.44
N ASN A 407 7.33 14.20 15.16
CA ASN A 407 8.23 14.81 16.14
C ASN A 407 8.66 16.22 15.77
N ASP A 408 8.28 16.72 14.59
CA ASP A 408 8.41 18.12 14.17
C ASP A 408 7.03 18.79 14.08
N ASP A 409 6.99 20.11 14.20
CA ASP A 409 5.77 20.90 14.06
C ASP A 409 5.29 20.89 12.59
N ALA A 410 3.97 20.80 12.39
CA ALA A 410 3.34 21.03 11.10
C ALA A 410 2.77 22.45 11.08
N GLU A 411 3.32 23.33 10.25
CA GLU A 411 2.93 24.73 10.11
C GLU A 411 2.02 24.96 8.89
N ILE A 412 1.33 26.10 8.89
CA ILE A 412 0.44 26.54 7.81
C ILE A 412 -0.53 25.43 7.39
N VAL A 413 -1.15 24.79 8.39
CA VAL A 413 -2.03 23.64 8.13
C VAL A 413 -3.34 24.12 7.53
N VAL A 414 -3.65 23.63 6.33
CA VAL A 414 -4.90 23.92 5.60
C VAL A 414 -5.53 22.62 5.12
N VAL A 415 -6.78 22.39 5.51
CA VAL A 415 -7.63 21.29 5.04
C VAL A 415 -8.57 21.84 3.96
N THR A 416 -8.69 21.11 2.86
CA THR A 416 -9.66 21.40 1.78
C THR A 416 -10.56 20.20 1.53
N ASP A 417 -11.85 20.44 1.37
CA ASP A 417 -12.85 19.37 1.26
C ASP A 417 -13.79 19.64 0.09
N PRO A 418 -13.46 19.15 -1.11
CA PRO A 418 -14.34 19.26 -2.29
C PRO A 418 -15.63 18.47 -2.06
N LEU A 419 -16.78 19.12 -2.19
CA LEU A 419 -18.06 18.44 -1.99
C LEU A 419 -18.38 17.53 -3.19
N PRO A 420 -18.74 16.26 -2.96
CA PRO A 420 -19.08 15.34 -4.05
C PRO A 420 -20.38 15.74 -4.74
N ALA A 421 -20.65 15.12 -5.89
CA ALA A 421 -21.95 15.23 -6.53
C ALA A 421 -23.05 14.53 -5.70
N GLY A 422 -24.30 14.99 -5.84
CA GLY A 422 -25.44 14.42 -5.13
C GLY A 422 -25.64 14.96 -3.71
N VAL A 423 -24.85 15.95 -3.30
CA VAL A 423 -25.07 16.70 -2.06
C VAL A 423 -24.98 18.20 -2.26
N THR A 424 -25.72 18.93 -1.42
CA THR A 424 -25.71 20.39 -1.35
C THR A 424 -25.27 20.84 0.03
N TYR A 425 -24.34 21.80 0.11
CA TYR A 425 -23.87 22.37 1.37
C TYR A 425 -25.01 23.02 2.17
N VAL A 426 -25.01 22.83 3.50
CA VAL A 426 -25.93 23.51 4.43
C VAL A 426 -25.26 24.77 4.99
N PRO A 427 -25.68 26.00 4.64
CA PRO A 427 -25.09 27.22 5.16
C PRO A 427 -25.24 27.38 6.68
N GLY A 428 -24.25 28.01 7.31
CA GLY A 428 -24.09 28.18 8.74
C GLY A 428 -23.77 26.88 9.49
N SER A 429 -23.33 25.83 8.80
CA SER A 429 -23.12 24.50 9.42
C SER A 429 -21.69 24.22 9.84
N ILE A 430 -20.71 25.06 9.47
CA ILE A 430 -19.31 24.80 9.84
C ILE A 430 -19.11 25.05 11.35
N VAL A 431 -18.55 24.04 12.01
CA VAL A 431 -18.18 24.08 13.43
C VAL A 431 -16.79 23.48 13.59
N VAL A 432 -15.90 24.18 14.30
CA VAL A 432 -14.69 23.54 14.83
C VAL A 432 -15.10 22.84 16.12
N ALA A 433 -15.28 21.52 16.05
CA ALA A 433 -15.83 20.70 17.13
C ALA A 433 -14.89 20.61 18.34
N HIS A 434 -13.57 20.57 18.10
CA HIS A 434 -12.55 20.55 19.14
C HIS A 434 -11.19 21.05 18.59
N GLY A 435 -10.27 21.37 19.50
CA GLY A 435 -8.99 21.97 19.18
C GLY A 435 -9.00 23.51 19.21
N PRO A 436 -7.94 24.16 18.72
CA PRO A 436 -7.84 25.62 18.64
C PRO A 436 -8.99 26.24 17.85
N ASN A 437 -9.49 27.39 18.31
CA ASN A 437 -10.61 28.12 17.70
C ASN A 437 -11.94 27.35 17.68
N ALA A 438 -12.17 26.43 18.62
CA ALA A 438 -13.43 25.69 18.74
C ALA A 438 -14.67 26.59 18.81
N GLY A 439 -15.77 26.11 18.22
CA GLY A 439 -17.04 26.83 18.10
C GLY A 439 -17.49 27.00 16.64
N ASN A 440 -18.67 27.61 16.49
CA ASN A 440 -19.28 27.86 15.19
C ASN A 440 -18.44 28.83 14.35
N LYS A 441 -18.54 28.65 13.03
CA LYS A 441 -17.94 29.53 12.03
C LYS A 441 -19.03 30.23 11.22
N THR A 442 -18.67 31.33 10.58
CA THR A 442 -19.59 32.16 9.80
C THR A 442 -19.79 31.65 8.38
N ASP A 443 -18.94 30.71 7.94
CA ASP A 443 -18.77 30.22 6.57
C ASP A 443 -18.30 31.30 5.56
N GLY A 444 -18.04 32.50 6.06
CA GLY A 444 -17.64 33.66 5.27
C GLY A 444 -16.17 33.57 4.86
N ALA A 445 -15.84 34.19 3.73
CA ALA A 445 -14.45 34.25 3.33
C ALA A 445 -13.68 35.33 4.09
N GLY A 446 -12.54 34.95 4.68
CA GLY A 446 -11.60 35.89 5.28
C GLY A 446 -12.04 36.57 6.58
N ASP A 447 -12.99 36.00 7.32
CA ASP A 447 -13.40 36.49 8.64
C ASP A 447 -13.03 35.55 9.80
N ASP A 448 -13.08 34.23 9.59
CA ASP A 448 -12.63 33.21 10.54
C ASP A 448 -11.89 32.03 9.88
N GLN A 449 -11.58 30.99 10.65
CA GLN A 449 -10.71 29.89 10.20
C GLN A 449 -11.32 28.99 9.11
N ALA A 450 -12.64 29.04 8.86
CA ALA A 450 -13.25 28.12 7.92
C ALA A 450 -14.35 28.77 7.07
N GLU A 451 -14.33 28.46 5.77
CA GLU A 451 -15.21 29.05 4.78
C GLU A 451 -15.78 27.99 3.83
N TYR A 452 -16.97 28.26 3.27
CA TYR A 452 -17.46 27.53 2.10
C TYR A 452 -17.16 28.32 0.83
N ASP A 453 -16.24 27.82 0.01
CA ASP A 453 -15.94 28.37 -1.31
C ASP A 453 -16.97 27.86 -2.32
N ALA A 454 -18.02 28.66 -2.55
CA ALA A 454 -19.07 28.34 -3.50
C ALA A 454 -18.60 28.30 -4.96
N ALA A 455 -17.51 28.99 -5.31
CA ALA A 455 -16.99 28.99 -6.69
C ALA A 455 -16.31 27.66 -7.03
N GLN A 456 -15.66 27.04 -6.04
CA GLN A 456 -14.97 25.75 -6.19
C GLN A 456 -15.73 24.58 -5.56
N ARG A 457 -16.89 24.81 -4.94
CA ARG A 457 -17.72 23.83 -4.20
C ARG A 457 -16.89 23.05 -3.16
N ARG A 458 -16.18 23.75 -2.28
CA ARG A 458 -15.35 23.11 -1.25
C ARG A 458 -15.38 23.84 0.09
N ILE A 459 -15.14 23.10 1.16
CA ILE A 459 -14.81 23.69 2.46
C ILE A 459 -13.30 23.96 2.49
N VAL A 460 -12.90 25.11 3.04
CA VAL A 460 -11.50 25.42 3.33
C VAL A 460 -11.39 25.67 4.83
N PHE A 461 -10.50 24.96 5.50
CA PHE A 461 -10.29 25.06 6.95
C PHE A 461 -8.81 25.24 7.29
N ARG A 462 -8.50 26.33 7.98
CA ARG A 462 -7.17 26.67 8.48
C ARG A 462 -7.04 26.12 9.91
N ALA A 463 -6.27 25.05 10.07
CA ALA A 463 -6.22 24.27 11.30
C ALA A 463 -5.03 24.64 12.20
N GLY A 464 -5.12 24.31 13.50
CA GLY A 464 -4.03 24.45 14.45
C GLY A 464 -3.95 25.78 15.21
N VAL A 465 -3.00 25.86 16.13
CA VAL A 465 -2.78 27.03 16.99
C VAL A 465 -2.30 28.21 16.15
N GLY A 466 -2.87 29.39 16.35
CA GLY A 466 -2.52 30.60 15.60
C GLY A 466 -3.22 30.72 14.23
N ALA A 467 -4.00 29.72 13.82
CA ALA A 467 -4.81 29.79 12.60
C ALA A 467 -5.82 30.95 12.67
N ASN A 468 -6.01 31.62 11.54
CA ASN A 468 -6.89 32.78 11.39
C ASN A 468 -7.57 32.77 10.02
N ALA A 469 -8.21 33.89 9.67
CA ALA A 469 -8.93 34.10 8.42
C ALA A 469 -8.14 33.81 7.13
N SER A 470 -6.83 34.00 7.14
CA SER A 470 -6.01 33.93 5.91
C SER A 470 -4.85 32.95 6.00
N ALA A 471 -4.42 32.57 7.20
CA ALA A 471 -3.29 31.67 7.41
C ALA A 471 -3.65 30.43 8.23
N GLY A 472 -3.14 29.27 7.79
CA GLY A 472 -3.10 28.05 8.58
C GLY A 472 -2.25 28.22 9.85
N GLY A 473 -2.57 27.46 10.89
CA GLY A 473 -1.86 27.47 12.16
C GLY A 473 -0.83 26.35 12.25
N THR A 474 -0.43 26.05 13.48
CA THR A 474 0.54 24.99 13.81
C THR A 474 -0.13 23.83 14.54
N LEU A 475 0.14 22.61 14.08
CA LEU A 475 -0.12 21.37 14.82
C LEU A 475 1.19 20.85 15.40
N THR A 476 1.33 20.95 16.73
CA THR A 476 2.51 20.47 17.45
C THR A 476 2.47 18.94 17.63
N PRO A 477 3.63 18.26 17.72
CA PRO A 477 3.76 16.85 18.05
C PRO A 477 2.88 16.40 19.23
N ALA A 478 2.06 15.38 18.99
CA ALA A 478 1.25 14.70 19.99
C ALA A 478 1.19 13.19 19.67
N PRO A 479 2.14 12.38 20.16
CA PRO A 479 2.23 10.95 19.86
C PRO A 479 0.97 10.15 20.20
N THR A 480 0.17 10.64 21.16
CA THR A 480 -1.15 10.10 21.50
C THR A 480 -2.16 11.24 21.41
N PRO A 481 -2.76 11.46 20.22
CA PRO A 481 -3.70 12.55 20.04
C PRO A 481 -4.91 12.42 20.97
N THR A 482 -5.31 13.55 21.55
CA THR A 482 -6.55 13.71 22.30
C THR A 482 -7.36 14.84 21.67
N ALA A 483 -8.60 15.06 22.10
CA ALA A 483 -9.41 16.17 21.59
C ALA A 483 -8.78 17.57 21.79
N THR A 484 -7.76 17.71 22.66
CA THR A 484 -7.04 18.97 22.87
C THR A 484 -5.80 19.13 22.00
N SER A 485 -5.21 18.03 21.52
CA SER A 485 -4.04 18.05 20.62
C SER A 485 -4.39 17.76 19.15
N ALA A 486 -5.57 17.22 18.90
CA ALA A 486 -6.20 17.14 17.58
C ALA A 486 -7.07 18.37 17.31
N THR A 487 -7.36 18.63 16.04
CA THR A 487 -8.34 19.62 15.60
C THR A 487 -9.42 18.94 14.77
N GLY A 488 -10.70 19.23 15.07
CA GLY A 488 -11.85 18.61 14.41
C GLY A 488 -12.77 19.64 13.77
N LEU A 489 -13.11 19.46 12.50
CA LEU A 489 -14.08 20.25 11.75
C LEU A 489 -15.34 19.41 11.51
N GLN A 490 -16.51 20.03 11.65
CA GLN A 490 -17.78 19.48 11.22
C GLN A 490 -18.46 20.45 10.26
N PHE A 491 -19.16 19.88 9.28
CA PHE A 491 -20.05 20.63 8.40
C PHE A 491 -21.16 19.70 7.90
N ARG A 492 -22.30 20.27 7.48
CA ARG A 492 -23.44 19.50 7.01
C ARG A 492 -23.69 19.69 5.53
N VAL A 493 -24.19 18.63 4.90
CA VAL A 493 -24.71 18.64 3.54
C VAL A 493 -26.08 17.99 3.52
N THR A 494 -26.96 18.41 2.61
CA THR A 494 -28.22 17.74 2.32
C THR A 494 -28.04 16.81 1.12
N ILE A 495 -28.57 15.59 1.19
CA ILE A 495 -28.61 14.69 0.03
C ILE A 495 -29.61 15.25 -1.00
N ASP A 496 -29.16 15.42 -2.24
CA ASP A 496 -29.99 16.03 -3.30
C ASP A 496 -31.22 15.15 -3.61
N PRO A 497 -32.39 15.74 -3.92
CA PRO A 497 -33.65 15.01 -4.11
C PRO A 497 -33.61 13.96 -5.24
N ASP A 498 -32.77 14.18 -6.25
CA ASP A 498 -32.71 13.37 -7.46
C ASP A 498 -31.65 12.26 -7.40
N VAL A 499 -31.00 12.05 -6.24
CA VAL A 499 -30.04 10.95 -6.09
C VAL A 499 -30.78 9.62 -6.18
N ALA A 500 -30.33 8.77 -7.09
CA ALA A 500 -30.91 7.46 -7.34
C ALA A 500 -30.65 6.51 -6.17
N HIS A 501 -31.55 5.53 -5.99
CA HIS A 501 -31.33 4.41 -5.08
C HIS A 501 -30.04 3.66 -5.42
N ASP A 502 -29.37 3.15 -4.40
CA ASP A 502 -28.06 2.46 -4.47
C ASP A 502 -26.88 3.32 -4.94
N THR A 503 -27.05 4.65 -5.02
CA THR A 503 -25.92 5.54 -5.30
C THR A 503 -25.00 5.63 -4.09
N ALA A 504 -23.74 5.22 -4.24
CA ALA A 504 -22.69 5.48 -3.25
C ALA A 504 -22.17 6.91 -3.39
N ILE A 505 -22.22 7.68 -2.30
CA ILE A 505 -21.61 9.00 -2.20
C ILE A 505 -20.35 8.86 -1.36
N GLU A 506 -19.21 9.23 -1.95
CA GLU A 506 -17.90 9.18 -1.31
C GLU A 506 -17.33 10.59 -1.22
N ASN A 507 -16.76 10.95 -0.07
CA ASN A 507 -16.11 12.24 0.13
C ASN A 507 -14.72 12.08 0.75
N VAL A 508 -13.74 12.77 0.18
CA VAL A 508 -12.32 12.76 0.58
C VAL A 508 -11.92 14.19 0.94
N ALA A 509 -11.30 14.38 2.09
CA ALA A 509 -10.67 15.65 2.44
C ALA A 509 -9.18 15.59 2.11
N GLU A 510 -8.64 16.73 1.71
CA GLU A 510 -7.23 16.97 1.41
C GLU A 510 -6.62 17.85 2.51
N ILE A 511 -5.32 17.72 2.73
CA ILE A 511 -4.57 18.57 3.65
C ILE A 511 -3.25 19.02 3.02
N GLY A 512 -2.87 20.27 3.26
CA GLY A 512 -1.55 20.83 2.99
C GLY A 512 -0.94 21.40 4.26
N TYR A 513 0.36 21.22 4.46
CA TYR A 513 1.11 21.72 5.60
C TYR A 513 2.60 21.78 5.31
N ARG A 514 3.37 22.51 6.12
CA ARG A 514 4.83 22.61 6.00
C ARG A 514 5.52 22.05 7.23
N SER A 515 6.64 21.35 7.06
CA SER A 515 7.55 21.03 8.18
C SER A 515 8.19 22.31 8.72
N ALA A 516 8.10 22.55 10.03
CA ALA A 516 8.74 23.70 10.66
C ALA A 516 10.27 23.66 10.52
N THR A 517 10.85 22.46 10.57
CA THR A 517 12.30 22.30 10.55
C THR A 517 12.89 22.32 9.14
N THR A 518 12.32 21.58 8.19
CA THR A 518 12.88 21.49 6.82
C THR A 518 12.31 22.55 5.89
N GLY A 519 11.15 23.13 6.22
CA GLY A 519 10.41 24.02 5.33
C GLY A 519 9.76 23.30 4.15
N GLU A 520 9.77 21.96 4.12
CA GLU A 520 9.17 21.18 3.05
C GLU A 520 7.65 21.20 3.13
N GLU A 521 7.00 21.49 2.01
CA GLU A 521 5.55 21.44 1.85
C GLU A 521 5.10 19.99 1.63
N LYS A 522 4.09 19.57 2.37
CA LYS A 522 3.54 18.22 2.38
C LYS A 522 2.04 18.26 2.16
N THR A 523 1.53 17.18 1.58
CA THR A 523 0.10 17.01 1.33
C THR A 523 -0.36 15.61 1.71
N GLY A 524 -1.66 15.44 1.90
CA GLY A 524 -2.28 14.13 2.13
C GLY A 524 -3.79 14.16 1.97
N GLU A 525 -4.40 12.99 2.03
CA GLU A 525 -5.84 12.78 1.87
C GLU A 525 -6.37 11.85 2.97
N THR A 526 -7.64 12.01 3.33
CA THR A 526 -8.33 11.03 4.18
C THR A 526 -8.70 9.80 3.37
N PRO A 527 -8.86 8.62 4.01
CA PRO A 527 -9.70 7.57 3.43
C PRO A 527 -11.10 8.12 3.07
N PRO A 528 -11.79 7.58 2.04
CA PRO A 528 -13.12 8.05 1.68
C PRO A 528 -14.13 7.80 2.80
N ALA A 529 -14.89 8.84 3.17
CA ALA A 529 -16.11 8.67 3.96
C ALA A 529 -17.27 8.40 3.00
N SER A 530 -17.94 7.26 3.16
CA SER A 530 -18.98 6.82 2.23
C SER A 530 -20.30 6.46 2.90
N PHE A 531 -21.39 6.66 2.17
CA PHE A 531 -22.72 6.15 2.48
C PHE A 531 -23.49 5.87 1.18
N THR A 532 -24.53 5.04 1.27
CA THR A 532 -25.37 4.66 0.12
C THR A 532 -26.77 5.20 0.29
N VAL A 533 -27.29 5.86 -0.75
CA VAL A 533 -28.61 6.47 -0.73
C VAL A 533 -29.70 5.43 -0.98
N ALA A 534 -30.62 5.31 -0.05
CA ALA A 534 -31.84 4.52 -0.16
C ALA A 534 -33.01 5.41 -0.56
N ASN A 535 -33.26 5.48 -1.86
CA ASN A 535 -34.44 6.17 -2.41
C ASN A 535 -35.48 5.15 -2.91
N GLU A 536 -35.98 4.28 -2.03
CA GLU A 536 -36.96 3.23 -2.39
C GLU A 536 -38.39 3.78 -2.54
N ALA A 537 -39.15 3.24 -3.49
CA ALA A 537 -40.55 3.61 -3.69
C ALA A 537 -41.46 2.91 -2.68
N ASN A 538 -42.35 3.66 -2.04
CA ASN A 538 -43.39 3.14 -1.16
C ASN A 538 -44.65 2.81 -1.98
N LEU A 539 -44.88 1.52 -2.23
CA LEU A 539 -46.04 1.07 -2.99
C LEU A 539 -47.20 0.66 -2.08
N ARG A 540 -48.41 1.09 -2.44
CA ARG A 540 -49.67 0.67 -1.82
C ARG A 540 -50.54 -0.02 -2.86
N ILE A 541 -51.10 -1.17 -2.49
CA ILE A 541 -52.11 -1.87 -3.27
C ILE A 541 -53.41 -2.01 -2.47
N THR A 542 -54.55 -1.77 -3.10
CA THR A 542 -55.87 -2.04 -2.50
C THR A 542 -56.71 -2.85 -3.48
N LYS A 543 -57.53 -3.77 -2.97
CA LYS A 543 -58.41 -4.63 -3.77
C LYS A 543 -59.79 -4.67 -3.15
N THR A 544 -60.83 -4.57 -3.97
CA THR A 544 -62.25 -4.58 -3.56
C THR A 544 -63.11 -5.13 -4.68
N ASN A 545 -64.16 -5.90 -4.39
CA ASN A 545 -65.22 -6.22 -5.36
C ASN A 545 -66.46 -5.34 -5.19
N THR A 546 -66.42 -4.36 -4.28
CA THR A 546 -67.43 -3.31 -4.14
C THR A 546 -66.84 -1.92 -4.41
N PRO A 547 -66.35 -1.64 -5.64
CA PRO A 547 -65.59 -0.41 -5.93
C PRO A 547 -66.39 0.89 -5.70
N SER A 548 -67.71 0.84 -5.76
CA SER A 548 -68.58 1.98 -5.44
C SER A 548 -68.55 2.39 -3.97
N ALA A 549 -68.13 1.50 -3.06
CA ALA A 549 -67.99 1.78 -1.63
C ALA A 549 -66.60 2.33 -1.26
N GLY A 550 -65.67 2.43 -2.22
CA GLY A 550 -64.31 2.91 -2.03
C GLY A 550 -63.26 1.81 -2.24
N PRO A 551 -61.99 2.08 -1.90
CA PRO A 551 -60.88 1.17 -2.18
C PRO A 551 -60.75 -0.01 -1.20
N ALA A 552 -61.44 0.05 -0.07
CA ALA A 552 -61.52 -1.06 0.87
C ALA A 552 -62.68 -1.98 0.48
N ASP A 553 -62.48 -3.28 0.67
CA ASP A 553 -63.55 -4.25 0.46
C ASP A 553 -64.58 -4.20 1.60
N ALA A 554 -65.84 -4.51 1.28
CA ALA A 554 -66.89 -4.56 2.27
C ALA A 554 -66.77 -5.84 3.11
N ALA A 555 -66.99 -5.73 4.43
CA ALA A 555 -67.08 -6.92 5.28
C ALA A 555 -68.33 -7.74 4.93
N ASP A 556 -68.18 -9.07 4.91
CA ASP A 556 -69.26 -10.04 4.67
C ASP A 556 -69.97 -9.90 3.31
N ASP A 557 -69.24 -9.50 2.27
CA ASP A 557 -69.80 -9.39 0.93
C ASP A 557 -70.24 -10.78 0.41
N GLN A 558 -71.50 -10.88 -0.02
CA GLN A 558 -72.08 -12.13 -0.50
C GLN A 558 -72.24 -12.09 -2.02
N VAL A 559 -71.56 -13.00 -2.70
CA VAL A 559 -71.68 -13.20 -4.13
C VAL A 559 -72.33 -14.55 -4.42
N ASN A 560 -73.34 -14.55 -5.30
CA ASN A 560 -74.03 -15.78 -5.66
C ASN A 560 -73.16 -16.64 -6.58
N ALA A 561 -73.22 -17.97 -6.41
CA ALA A 561 -72.62 -18.91 -7.34
C ALA A 561 -73.14 -18.66 -8.77
N GLY A 562 -72.23 -18.66 -9.75
CA GLY A 562 -72.51 -18.31 -11.14
C GLY A 562 -72.54 -16.80 -11.44
N ALA A 563 -72.48 -15.92 -10.44
CA ALA A 563 -72.41 -14.48 -10.66
C ALA A 563 -71.05 -14.04 -11.22
N ARG A 564 -71.07 -12.93 -11.95
CA ARG A 564 -69.87 -12.22 -12.37
C ARG A 564 -69.53 -11.14 -11.34
N VAL A 565 -68.27 -11.09 -10.94
CA VAL A 565 -67.73 -10.17 -9.93
C VAL A 565 -66.53 -9.45 -10.53
N ASP A 566 -66.53 -8.12 -10.47
CA ASP A 566 -65.41 -7.30 -10.93
C ASP A 566 -64.62 -6.80 -9.72
N TYR A 567 -63.37 -7.23 -9.60
CA TYR A 567 -62.43 -6.73 -8.61
C TYR A 567 -61.73 -5.48 -9.13
N SER A 568 -61.70 -4.41 -8.36
CA SER A 568 -60.87 -3.23 -8.59
C SER A 568 -59.60 -3.34 -7.76
N ILE A 569 -58.45 -3.34 -8.44
CA ILE A 569 -57.11 -3.37 -7.86
C ILE A 569 -56.47 -2.02 -8.14
N VAL A 570 -56.23 -1.21 -7.11
CA VAL A 570 -55.57 0.09 -7.24
C VAL A 570 -54.14 -0.04 -6.73
N VAL A 571 -53.18 0.25 -7.60
CA VAL A 571 -51.76 0.26 -7.29
C VAL A 571 -51.31 1.72 -7.29
N THR A 572 -50.76 2.18 -6.19
CA THR A 572 -50.35 3.56 -5.97
C THR A 572 -48.91 3.59 -5.53
N ASN A 573 -48.12 4.50 -6.10
CA ASN A 573 -46.80 4.82 -5.60
C ASN A 573 -46.87 6.08 -4.74
N LEU A 574 -46.58 5.95 -3.46
CA LEU A 574 -46.58 7.04 -2.48
C LEU A 574 -45.24 7.81 -2.45
N GLY A 575 -44.29 7.46 -3.32
CA GLY A 575 -42.94 8.03 -3.36
C GLY A 575 -41.99 7.43 -2.31
N PRO A 576 -40.81 8.00 -2.09
CA PRO A 576 -40.22 9.18 -2.76
C PRO A 576 -39.67 8.94 -4.18
N SER A 577 -39.50 7.69 -4.65
CA SER A 577 -38.99 7.42 -5.99
C SER A 577 -40.04 6.79 -6.93
N ALA A 578 -39.78 6.84 -8.24
CA ALA A 578 -40.61 6.18 -9.24
C ALA A 578 -40.44 4.66 -9.16
N ALA A 579 -41.52 3.92 -9.35
CA ALA A 579 -41.54 2.46 -9.36
C ALA A 579 -41.87 1.92 -10.75
N ASN A 580 -41.23 2.49 -11.79
CA ASN A 580 -41.44 2.08 -13.17
C ASN A 580 -41.05 0.60 -13.33
N GLY A 581 -41.92 -0.18 -13.96
CA GLY A 581 -41.75 -1.62 -14.09
C GLY A 581 -42.16 -2.43 -12.85
N ALA A 582 -42.73 -1.81 -11.81
CA ALA A 582 -43.28 -2.53 -10.66
C ALA A 582 -44.26 -3.62 -11.12
N THR A 583 -44.15 -4.82 -10.56
CA THR A 583 -44.96 -5.97 -10.97
C THR A 583 -46.14 -6.18 -10.03
N VAL A 584 -47.31 -6.44 -10.61
CA VAL A 584 -48.56 -6.69 -9.90
C VAL A 584 -48.99 -8.12 -10.19
N ARG A 585 -49.42 -8.83 -9.15
CA ARG A 585 -49.89 -10.21 -9.23
C ARG A 585 -51.18 -10.35 -8.47
N ASP A 586 -52.08 -11.14 -9.04
CA ASP A 586 -53.33 -11.48 -8.41
C ASP A 586 -53.77 -12.87 -8.88
N THR A 587 -53.54 -13.86 -8.02
CA THR A 587 -53.96 -15.24 -8.28
C THR A 587 -55.29 -15.49 -7.57
N PRO A 588 -56.39 -15.76 -8.30
CA PRO A 588 -57.67 -16.03 -7.69
C PRO A 588 -57.62 -17.28 -6.83
N THR A 589 -58.35 -17.25 -5.72
CA THR A 589 -58.57 -18.41 -4.87
C THR A 589 -59.52 -19.41 -5.53
N SER A 590 -59.56 -20.64 -5.03
CA SER A 590 -60.57 -21.63 -5.43
C SER A 590 -61.98 -21.05 -5.35
N GLY A 591 -62.81 -21.30 -6.35
CA GLY A 591 -64.17 -20.73 -6.43
C GLY A 591 -64.32 -19.55 -7.40
N LEU A 592 -63.22 -19.06 -7.99
CA LEU A 592 -63.22 -17.92 -8.91
C LEU A 592 -62.51 -18.28 -10.22
N ALA A 593 -63.19 -18.06 -11.34
CA ALA A 593 -62.62 -18.17 -12.69
C ALA A 593 -62.47 -16.77 -13.30
N CYS A 594 -61.26 -16.22 -13.28
CA CYS A 594 -60.99 -14.87 -13.79
C CYS A 594 -60.43 -14.92 -15.22
N ALA A 595 -61.25 -14.53 -16.20
CA ALA A 595 -60.94 -14.73 -17.62
C ALA A 595 -60.59 -13.43 -18.38
N ALA A 596 -60.86 -12.27 -17.78
CA ALA A 596 -60.61 -10.99 -18.43
C ALA A 596 -60.19 -9.94 -17.40
N ALA A 597 -59.28 -9.05 -17.80
CA ALA A 597 -58.90 -7.88 -17.03
C ALA A 597 -58.79 -6.66 -17.93
N ALA A 598 -58.97 -5.48 -17.36
CA ALA A 598 -58.79 -4.20 -18.04
C ALA A 598 -58.03 -3.23 -17.15
N CYS A 599 -57.33 -2.27 -17.75
CA CYS A 599 -56.78 -1.12 -17.02
C CYS A 599 -57.68 0.08 -17.28
N GLY A 600 -58.41 0.52 -16.25
CA GLY A 600 -59.50 1.50 -16.40
C GLY A 600 -59.08 2.95 -16.17
N ALA A 601 -58.03 3.18 -15.38
CA ALA A 601 -57.52 4.52 -15.08
C ALA A 601 -56.03 4.49 -14.73
N ALA A 602 -55.28 5.44 -15.27
CA ALA A 602 -53.92 5.75 -14.84
C ALA A 602 -53.85 7.24 -14.52
N ASN A 603 -53.29 7.60 -13.37
CA ASN A 603 -53.27 8.96 -12.85
C ASN A 603 -51.84 9.47 -12.66
N ASN A 604 -51.68 10.80 -12.74
CA ASN A 604 -50.41 11.50 -12.46
C ASN A 604 -49.21 10.96 -13.26
N GLY A 605 -49.40 10.64 -14.54
CA GLY A 605 -48.32 10.17 -15.41
C GLY A 605 -48.00 8.68 -15.29
N ALA A 606 -48.76 7.92 -14.49
CA ALA A 606 -48.70 6.47 -14.54
C ALA A 606 -49.22 5.94 -15.89
N ALA A 607 -48.77 4.75 -16.28
CA ALA A 607 -49.15 4.10 -17.53
C ALA A 607 -49.74 2.71 -17.27
N CYS A 608 -50.84 2.39 -17.96
CA CYS A 608 -51.40 1.05 -17.98
C CYS A 608 -50.43 0.04 -18.63
N PRO A 609 -50.46 -1.23 -18.22
CA PRO A 609 -49.82 -2.31 -18.96
C PRO A 609 -50.25 -2.37 -20.43
N ALA A 610 -49.40 -2.94 -21.28
CA ALA A 610 -49.69 -3.10 -22.70
C ALA A 610 -50.74 -4.20 -22.96
N GLU A 611 -50.78 -5.22 -22.10
CA GLU A 611 -51.73 -6.31 -22.17
C GLU A 611 -53.15 -5.84 -21.81
N SER A 612 -54.16 -6.46 -22.42
CA SER A 612 -55.58 -6.22 -22.10
C SER A 612 -56.40 -7.50 -22.24
N GLY A 613 -57.64 -7.48 -21.73
CA GLY A 613 -58.58 -8.59 -21.83
C GLY A 613 -58.05 -9.88 -21.19
N ALA A 614 -58.13 -10.98 -21.92
CA ALA A 614 -57.66 -12.29 -21.45
C ALA A 614 -56.13 -12.34 -21.25
N ALA A 615 -55.35 -11.58 -22.04
CA ALA A 615 -53.90 -11.54 -21.90
C ALA A 615 -53.47 -10.87 -20.58
N LEU A 616 -54.12 -9.76 -20.21
CA LEU A 616 -53.86 -9.08 -18.93
C LEU A 616 -54.27 -9.95 -17.74
N ALA A 617 -55.42 -10.64 -17.84
CA ALA A 617 -55.87 -11.57 -16.81
C ALA A 617 -54.87 -12.72 -16.62
N ALA A 618 -54.34 -13.29 -17.71
CA ALA A 618 -53.33 -14.34 -17.65
C ALA A 618 -52.01 -13.84 -17.05
N ALA A 619 -51.57 -12.63 -17.41
CA ALA A 619 -50.35 -12.02 -16.86
C ALA A 619 -50.45 -11.75 -15.35
N LEU A 620 -51.56 -11.17 -14.88
CA LEU A 620 -51.83 -10.96 -13.45
C LEU A 620 -51.80 -12.26 -12.64
N GLN A 621 -52.32 -13.34 -13.21
CA GLN A 621 -52.41 -14.65 -12.58
C GLN A 621 -51.11 -15.48 -12.68
N SER A 622 -50.13 -14.99 -13.42
CA SER A 622 -48.86 -15.69 -13.64
C SER A 622 -47.88 -15.53 -12.47
N GLY A 623 -46.92 -16.46 -12.37
CA GLY A 623 -45.80 -16.35 -11.43
C GLY A 623 -44.83 -15.21 -11.73
N THR A 624 -44.94 -14.52 -12.87
CA THR A 624 -44.14 -13.32 -13.20
C THR A 624 -44.90 -12.02 -12.90
N GLY A 625 -46.23 -12.04 -12.96
CA GLY A 625 -47.09 -10.86 -12.85
C GLY A 625 -47.11 -9.99 -14.09
N VAL A 626 -47.80 -8.86 -14.00
CA VAL A 626 -47.82 -7.81 -15.03
C VAL A 626 -47.02 -6.60 -14.55
N ALA A 627 -46.16 -6.05 -15.41
CA ALA A 627 -45.41 -4.85 -15.10
C ALA A 627 -46.26 -3.59 -15.36
N ILE A 628 -46.19 -2.61 -14.46
CA ILE A 628 -46.72 -1.26 -14.65
C ILE A 628 -45.62 -0.42 -15.32
N PRO A 629 -45.72 -0.06 -16.62
CA PRO A 629 -44.59 0.51 -17.37
C PRO A 629 -44.06 1.83 -16.78
N ALA A 630 -44.96 2.70 -16.33
CA ALA A 630 -44.62 3.92 -15.61
C ALA A 630 -45.49 4.03 -14.36
N LEU A 631 -44.85 4.22 -13.20
CA LEU A 631 -45.50 4.45 -11.92
C LEU A 631 -44.72 5.53 -11.15
N PRO A 632 -44.83 6.80 -11.56
CA PRO A 632 -44.15 7.91 -10.92
C PRO A 632 -44.65 8.14 -9.49
N VAL A 633 -43.95 8.98 -8.73
CA VAL A 633 -44.35 9.40 -7.38
C VAL A 633 -45.76 9.99 -7.41
N ASN A 634 -46.63 9.57 -6.49
CA ASN A 634 -48.06 9.87 -6.43
C ASN A 634 -48.88 9.38 -7.65
N GLY A 635 -48.28 8.57 -8.53
CA GLY A 635 -48.94 7.89 -9.63
C GLY A 635 -49.78 6.71 -9.15
N SER A 636 -50.88 6.43 -9.85
CA SER A 636 -51.68 5.24 -9.59
C SER A 636 -52.27 4.63 -10.85
N VAL A 637 -52.46 3.30 -10.82
CA VAL A 637 -53.13 2.53 -11.87
C VAL A 637 -54.25 1.71 -11.25
N THR A 638 -55.43 1.72 -11.87
CA THR A 638 -56.58 0.88 -11.49
C THR A 638 -56.78 -0.23 -12.52
N LEU A 639 -56.58 -1.47 -12.08
CA LEU A 639 -56.85 -2.68 -12.84
C LEU A 639 -58.19 -3.26 -12.40
N THR A 640 -59.04 -3.62 -13.36
CA THR A 640 -60.29 -4.35 -13.11
C THR A 640 -60.10 -5.80 -13.52
N LEU A 641 -60.26 -6.74 -12.59
CA LEU A 641 -60.19 -8.18 -12.85
C LEU A 641 -61.59 -8.78 -12.76
N SER A 642 -62.06 -9.34 -13.87
CA SER A 642 -63.41 -9.89 -14.02
C SER A 642 -63.41 -11.39 -13.80
N CYS A 643 -64.14 -11.82 -12.77
CA CYS A 643 -64.20 -13.20 -12.32
C CYS A 643 -65.63 -13.74 -12.35
N GLN A 644 -65.78 -15.01 -12.66
CA GLN A 644 -67.03 -15.75 -12.50
C GLN A 644 -66.92 -16.63 -11.24
N VAL A 645 -67.89 -16.52 -10.35
CA VAL A 645 -67.99 -17.39 -9.18
C VAL A 645 -68.38 -18.77 -9.65
N THR A 646 -67.51 -19.76 -9.46
CA THR A 646 -67.78 -21.13 -9.90
C THR A 646 -68.81 -21.80 -8.98
N PRO A 647 -69.71 -22.64 -9.53
CA PRO A 647 -70.70 -23.38 -8.74
C PRO A 647 -70.12 -24.27 -7.65
#